data_AF-A0A9X3XB44-F1
#
_entry.id   AF-A0A9X3XB44-F1
#
_cell.length_a   1.000
_cell.length_b   1.000
_cell.length_c   1.000
_cell.angle_alpha   90.00
_cell.angle_beta   90.00
_cell.angle_gamma   90.00
#
_symmetry.space_group_name_H-M   'P 1'
#
loop_
_entity.id
_entity.type
_entity.pdbx_description
1 polymer ?
#
loop_
_entity_poly.entity_id
_entity_poly.type
_entity_poly.pdbx_seq_one_letter_code
_entity_poly.pdbx_strand_id
1 'polypeptide(L)'
;MFPTSHQAFIDELGRTRGLTREAIVDEIVAIAHDAAIRVLGTRTPLAVELAEPSDQVQIWQVLTVVDAVSDAAREIALADARLVAPELDASDELKILIDYTRDPRDAERREKLGALADKLPLPLWAEGLWDALGEALNGYWLRHFPAPTLPDGTLWTLLCEGGGWLVGHAAREGGTTLRFEDAWLEFIRLTPHSGWVDAGLTVVVERDGGTHRWRLPCSGNDSLARRYLDVPTGPDARDGFTRELATLCAQVDAGGIESLSEYTACERLITAAILPPRPGSLWAWCEEHLPGLLGEHRHAFTLAGRDLELAITSVFAADRSLRGFGSSSVGLTLTDRGTGETAHAGLPLGGLECAALTRPGPDATTERELAAMAATWRAWLDVHVVEYLGREPFELVDDSLSAMPCYFPLVDLFAARVEHGAPPPLPVPPFDFDALTRAAEIVRAPAPATLARVREAVGAERLLGVFEAGPYAIVLADDLRRAFPFAGAFVGLLAPGVDGICQVLRVDAWNPSSRAIVDGDAFAFRRLCEWLREALVRGGLDAQITYLGEDDEDEDEDADDAAEPAEPASLMLSEWLRFGLPDVGDRFLVDWRYQWHIAFAGPSIVECFGGIYGMNGEERARIGERDRRVWRAFLHDVIDPRFGA
;
A
#
# COMPACT_ATOMS: atom_id res chain seq x y z
N MET A 1 -12.19 -0.70 -16.39
CA MET A 1 -10.75 -1.04 -16.55
C MET A 1 -10.64 -2.56 -16.65
N PHE A 2 -10.00 -3.11 -17.67
CA PHE A 2 -9.93 -4.57 -17.91
C PHE A 2 -8.48 -4.98 -18.24
N PRO A 3 -7.96 -6.12 -17.76
CA PRO A 3 -6.59 -6.54 -18.03
C PRO A 3 -6.39 -6.88 -19.50
N THR A 4 -5.37 -6.28 -20.12
CA THR A 4 -5.01 -6.57 -21.51
C THR A 4 -4.18 -7.83 -21.68
N SER A 5 -3.54 -8.32 -20.61
CA SER A 5 -2.79 -9.58 -20.57
C SER A 5 -3.49 -10.60 -19.68
N HIS A 6 -3.52 -11.86 -20.13
CA HIS A 6 -4.19 -12.96 -19.43
C HIS A 6 -3.23 -13.99 -18.80
N GLN A 7 -1.92 -13.79 -18.92
CA GLN A 7 -0.87 -14.73 -18.47
C GLN A 7 -1.06 -15.16 -17.01
N ALA A 8 -1.24 -14.20 -16.09
CA ALA A 8 -1.37 -14.50 -14.67
C ALA A 8 -2.58 -15.41 -14.35
N PHE A 9 -3.68 -15.28 -15.12
CA PHE A 9 -4.84 -16.14 -14.97
C PHE A 9 -4.61 -17.55 -15.51
N ILE A 10 -3.98 -17.64 -16.68
CA ILE A 10 -3.64 -18.90 -17.33
C ILE A 10 -2.71 -19.73 -16.43
N ASP A 11 -1.66 -19.10 -15.90
CA ASP A 11 -0.70 -19.74 -15.01
C ASP A 11 -1.36 -20.24 -13.72
N GLU A 12 -2.20 -19.41 -13.10
CA GLU A 12 -2.89 -19.76 -11.86
C GLU A 12 -3.89 -20.91 -12.07
N LEU A 13 -4.61 -20.93 -13.18
CA LEU A 13 -5.50 -22.05 -13.52
C LEU A 13 -4.74 -23.33 -13.79
N GLY A 14 -3.60 -23.25 -14.48
CA GLY A 14 -2.70 -24.38 -14.67
C GLY A 14 -2.20 -24.94 -13.34
N ARG A 15 -1.79 -24.05 -12.43
CA ARG A 15 -1.27 -24.41 -11.11
C ARG A 15 -2.34 -24.99 -10.17
N THR A 16 -3.51 -24.36 -10.09
CA THR A 16 -4.53 -24.69 -9.07
C THR A 16 -5.56 -25.70 -9.52
N ARG A 17 -5.86 -25.76 -10.82
CA ARG A 17 -6.90 -26.63 -11.39
C ARG A 17 -6.35 -27.67 -12.36
N GLY A 18 -5.04 -27.64 -12.65
CA GLY A 18 -4.40 -28.59 -13.56
C GLY A 18 -4.86 -28.45 -15.02
N LEU A 19 -5.38 -27.28 -15.40
CA LEU A 19 -5.83 -27.01 -16.76
C LEU A 19 -4.62 -26.76 -17.66
N THR A 20 -4.63 -27.33 -18.87
CA THR A 20 -3.58 -27.06 -19.85
C THR A 20 -3.76 -25.66 -20.41
N ARG A 21 -2.65 -24.95 -20.66
CA ARG A 21 -2.65 -23.64 -21.34
C ARG A 21 -3.48 -23.65 -22.62
N GLU A 22 -3.30 -24.65 -23.48
CA GLU A 22 -4.04 -24.82 -24.74
C GLU A 22 -5.56 -24.77 -24.52
N ALA A 23 -6.09 -25.58 -23.61
CA ALA A 23 -7.52 -25.57 -23.27
C ALA A 23 -8.02 -24.21 -22.75
N ILE A 24 -7.23 -23.50 -21.94
CA ILE A 24 -7.61 -22.17 -21.43
C ILE A 24 -7.61 -21.13 -22.56
N VAL A 25 -6.58 -21.16 -23.41
CA VAL A 25 -6.45 -20.26 -24.57
C VAL A 25 -7.59 -20.48 -25.55
N ASP A 26 -7.95 -21.72 -25.85
CA ASP A 26 -9.08 -22.06 -26.72
C ASP A 26 -10.40 -21.47 -26.19
N GLU A 27 -10.64 -21.56 -24.88
CA GLU A 27 -11.82 -20.96 -24.25
C GLU A 27 -11.81 -19.42 -24.33
N ILE A 28 -10.67 -18.77 -24.04
CA ILE A 28 -10.52 -17.31 -24.14
C ILE A 28 -10.79 -16.85 -25.58
N VAL A 29 -10.19 -17.53 -26.57
CA VAL A 29 -10.34 -17.20 -27.99
C VAL A 29 -11.80 -17.35 -28.42
N ALA A 30 -12.48 -18.42 -28.02
CA ALA A 30 -13.90 -18.62 -28.34
C ALA A 30 -14.79 -17.51 -27.74
N ILE A 31 -14.55 -17.15 -26.47
CA ILE A 31 -15.29 -16.09 -25.78
C ILE A 31 -15.05 -14.72 -26.43
N ALA A 32 -13.80 -14.42 -26.75
CA ALA A 32 -13.42 -13.19 -27.42
C ALA A 32 -13.98 -13.09 -28.84
N HIS A 33 -14.03 -14.21 -29.57
CA HIS A 33 -14.64 -14.29 -30.89
C HIS A 33 -16.15 -14.01 -30.84
N ASP A 34 -16.88 -14.61 -29.89
CA ASP A 34 -18.30 -14.33 -29.69
C ASP A 34 -18.55 -12.86 -29.32
N ALA A 35 -17.70 -12.28 -28.47
CA ALA A 35 -17.75 -10.86 -28.14
C ALA A 35 -17.51 -9.97 -29.37
N ALA A 36 -16.51 -10.31 -30.20
CA ALA A 36 -16.19 -9.58 -31.43
C ALA A 36 -17.34 -9.62 -32.44
N ILE A 37 -17.97 -10.79 -32.63
CA ILE A 37 -19.14 -10.95 -33.51
C ILE A 37 -20.31 -10.07 -33.07
N ARG A 38 -20.56 -9.94 -31.77
CA ARG A 38 -21.65 -9.07 -31.27
C ARG A 38 -21.46 -7.60 -31.66
N VAL A 39 -20.22 -7.15 -31.76
CA VAL A 39 -19.87 -5.75 -32.05
C VAL A 39 -19.73 -5.51 -33.56
N LEU A 40 -19.00 -6.39 -34.25
CA LEU A 40 -18.58 -6.22 -35.64
C LEU A 40 -19.52 -6.92 -36.64
N GLY A 41 -20.41 -7.77 -36.15
CA GLY A 41 -21.28 -8.61 -36.96
C GLY A 41 -20.59 -9.85 -37.52
N THR A 42 -21.34 -10.63 -38.30
CA THR A 42 -20.91 -11.94 -38.85
C THR A 42 -20.59 -11.91 -40.34
N ARG A 43 -20.78 -10.76 -41.01
CA ARG A 43 -20.66 -10.66 -42.48
C ARG A 43 -19.21 -10.77 -42.93
N THR A 44 -18.28 -10.18 -42.17
CA THR A 44 -16.84 -10.22 -42.42
C THR A 44 -16.23 -11.35 -41.59
N PRO A 45 -15.41 -12.24 -42.18
CA PRO A 45 -14.70 -13.27 -41.43
C PRO A 45 -13.73 -12.66 -40.41
N LEU A 46 -13.77 -13.16 -39.18
CA LEU A 46 -12.89 -12.75 -38.09
C LEU A 46 -11.99 -13.92 -37.68
N ALA A 47 -10.74 -13.61 -37.36
CA ALA A 47 -9.85 -14.52 -36.64
C ALA A 47 -9.52 -13.89 -35.28
N VAL A 48 -9.58 -14.69 -34.22
CA VAL A 48 -9.21 -14.27 -32.88
C VAL A 48 -8.09 -15.17 -32.39
N GLU A 49 -7.05 -14.54 -31.86
CA GLU A 49 -5.83 -15.22 -31.43
C GLU A 49 -5.37 -14.61 -30.10
N LEU A 50 -4.64 -15.37 -29.30
CA LEU A 50 -3.95 -14.86 -28.12
C LEU A 50 -2.47 -14.69 -28.46
N ALA A 51 -1.98 -13.45 -28.46
CA ALA A 51 -0.62 -13.15 -28.90
C ALA A 51 0.43 -13.62 -27.88
N GLU A 52 1.45 -14.35 -28.33
CA GLU A 52 2.60 -14.69 -27.50
C GLU A 52 3.72 -13.65 -27.68
N PRO A 53 4.42 -13.22 -26.62
CA PRO A 53 4.29 -13.64 -25.22
C PRO A 53 3.35 -12.74 -24.38
N SER A 54 2.63 -11.79 -24.98
CA SER A 54 1.86 -10.79 -24.22
C SER A 54 0.56 -11.34 -23.60
N ASP A 55 0.09 -12.48 -24.07
CA ASP A 55 -1.22 -13.06 -23.76
C ASP A 55 -2.37 -12.06 -23.92
N GLN A 56 -2.26 -11.23 -24.95
CA GLN A 56 -3.27 -10.25 -25.34
C GLN A 56 -4.15 -10.81 -26.46
N VAL A 57 -5.46 -10.63 -26.33
CA VAL A 57 -6.41 -10.98 -27.39
C VAL A 57 -6.19 -10.08 -28.61
N GLN A 58 -6.05 -10.67 -29.78
CA GLN A 58 -5.96 -9.98 -31.06
C GLN A 58 -7.14 -10.40 -31.95
N ILE A 59 -7.80 -9.40 -32.54
CA ILE A 59 -8.95 -9.61 -33.42
C ILE A 59 -8.58 -9.12 -34.81
N TRP A 60 -8.65 -10.01 -35.78
CA TRP A 60 -8.28 -9.76 -37.16
C TRP A 60 -9.50 -9.86 -38.06
N GLN A 61 -9.69 -8.92 -38.98
CA GLN A 61 -10.52 -9.18 -40.16
C GLN A 61 -9.71 -9.97 -41.18
N VAL A 62 -10.30 -11.01 -41.75
CA VAL A 62 -9.65 -11.89 -42.71
C VAL A 62 -10.27 -11.69 -44.08
N LEU A 63 -9.45 -11.28 -45.04
CA LEU A 63 -9.86 -10.98 -46.41
C LEU A 63 -9.08 -11.84 -47.39
N THR A 64 -9.78 -12.45 -48.35
CA THR A 64 -9.16 -13.13 -49.47
C THR A 64 -8.66 -12.10 -50.49
N VAL A 65 -7.39 -12.22 -50.87
CA VAL A 65 -6.78 -11.34 -51.87
C VAL A 65 -7.24 -11.78 -53.26
N VAL A 66 -7.80 -10.86 -54.05
CA VAL A 66 -8.35 -11.15 -55.38
C VAL A 66 -7.93 -10.09 -56.40
N ASP A 67 -7.95 -10.43 -57.68
CA ASP A 67 -7.67 -9.46 -58.76
C ASP A 67 -8.78 -8.41 -58.89
N ALA A 68 -10.04 -8.79 -58.65
CA ALA A 68 -11.20 -7.91 -58.70
C ALA A 68 -12.22 -8.28 -57.61
N VAL A 69 -12.59 -7.30 -56.78
CA VAL A 69 -13.51 -7.49 -55.65
C VAL A 69 -14.94 -7.66 -56.13
N SER A 70 -15.56 -8.76 -55.72
CA SER A 70 -16.96 -9.11 -55.96
C SER A 70 -17.80 -9.12 -54.67
N ASP A 71 -17.18 -9.43 -53.52
CA ASP A 71 -17.76 -9.28 -52.19
C ASP A 71 -16.82 -8.51 -51.25
N ALA A 72 -17.07 -7.21 -51.12
CA ALA A 72 -16.26 -6.31 -50.30
C ALA A 72 -16.21 -6.67 -48.80
N ALA A 73 -17.06 -7.59 -48.30
CA ALA A 73 -16.94 -8.06 -46.92
C ALA A 73 -15.95 -9.21 -46.72
N ARG A 74 -15.51 -9.85 -47.80
CA ARG A 74 -14.65 -11.04 -47.72
C ARG A 74 -13.40 -10.92 -48.57
N GLU A 75 -13.36 -9.95 -49.47
CA GLU A 75 -12.35 -9.84 -50.51
C GLU A 75 -11.67 -8.46 -50.49
N ILE A 76 -10.37 -8.43 -50.80
CA ILE A 76 -9.58 -7.21 -51.02
C ILE A 76 -8.82 -7.29 -52.35
N ALA A 77 -8.72 -6.17 -53.07
CA ALA A 77 -7.97 -6.15 -54.32
C ALA A 77 -6.46 -6.35 -54.07
N LEU A 78 -5.80 -7.15 -54.91
CA LEU A 78 -4.36 -7.44 -54.84
C LEU A 78 -3.51 -6.16 -54.81
N ALA A 79 -3.90 -5.14 -55.59
CA ALA A 79 -3.22 -3.85 -55.62
C ALA A 79 -3.24 -3.13 -54.26
N ASP A 80 -4.31 -3.31 -53.49
CA ASP A 80 -4.47 -2.70 -52.17
C ASP A 80 -3.78 -3.53 -51.09
N ALA A 81 -3.92 -4.86 -51.14
CA ALA A 81 -3.23 -5.77 -50.22
C ALA A 81 -1.70 -5.58 -50.26
N ARG A 82 -1.13 -5.36 -51.46
CA ARG A 82 0.31 -5.11 -51.64
C ARG A 82 0.82 -3.77 -51.09
N LEU A 83 -0.07 -2.86 -50.69
CA LEU A 83 0.33 -1.64 -49.98
C LEU A 83 0.87 -1.94 -48.58
N VAL A 84 0.44 -3.04 -47.97
CA VAL A 84 0.83 -3.43 -46.61
C VAL A 84 1.67 -4.69 -46.55
N ALA A 85 1.48 -5.60 -47.51
CA ALA A 85 2.23 -6.85 -47.64
C ALA A 85 2.57 -7.09 -49.13
N PRO A 86 3.68 -6.52 -49.64
CA PRO A 86 4.06 -6.57 -51.06
C PRO A 86 4.21 -7.98 -51.65
N GLU A 87 4.46 -8.97 -50.79
CA GLU A 87 4.68 -10.37 -51.12
C GLU A 87 3.40 -11.17 -51.41
N LEU A 88 2.22 -10.61 -51.13
CA LEU A 88 0.95 -11.32 -51.34
C LEU A 88 0.64 -11.53 -52.83
N ASP A 89 0.01 -12.67 -53.11
CA ASP A 89 -0.55 -13.08 -54.40
C ASP A 89 -2.07 -13.27 -54.32
N ALA A 90 -2.72 -13.36 -55.48
CA ALA A 90 -4.15 -13.65 -55.54
C ALA A 90 -4.44 -15.04 -54.96
N SER A 91 -5.51 -15.15 -54.17
CA SER A 91 -5.93 -16.29 -53.34
C SER A 91 -5.26 -16.39 -51.97
N ASP A 92 -4.30 -15.52 -51.64
CA ASP A 92 -3.77 -15.45 -50.28
C ASP A 92 -4.78 -14.83 -49.31
N GLU A 93 -4.56 -15.04 -48.01
CA GLU A 93 -5.33 -14.40 -46.94
C GLU A 93 -4.56 -13.21 -46.35
N LEU A 94 -5.20 -12.05 -46.34
CA LEU A 94 -4.71 -10.88 -45.63
C LEU A 94 -5.46 -10.77 -44.29
N LYS A 95 -4.71 -10.78 -43.19
CA LYS A 95 -5.20 -10.46 -41.85
C LYS A 95 -4.90 -9.01 -41.52
N ILE A 96 -5.93 -8.23 -41.21
CA ILE A 96 -5.78 -6.85 -40.72
C ILE A 96 -6.28 -6.76 -39.29
N LEU A 97 -5.41 -6.32 -38.38
CA LEU A 97 -5.71 -6.18 -36.96
C LEU A 97 -6.75 -5.06 -36.75
N ILE A 98 -7.75 -5.34 -35.91
CA ILE A 98 -8.73 -4.37 -35.44
C ILE A 98 -8.33 -3.98 -34.03
N ASP A 99 -7.98 -2.72 -33.86
CA ASP A 99 -7.60 -2.19 -32.56
C ASP A 99 -8.83 -1.92 -31.71
N TYR A 100 -8.67 -2.07 -30.40
CA TYR A 100 -9.71 -1.77 -29.42
C TYR A 100 -9.15 -1.10 -28.17
N THR A 101 -7.82 -0.96 -28.06
CA THR A 101 -7.18 -0.25 -26.95
C THR A 101 -6.85 1.19 -27.35
N ARG A 102 -6.46 2.01 -26.36
CA ARG A 102 -5.95 3.38 -26.58
C ARG A 102 -4.41 3.43 -26.51
N ASP A 103 -3.73 2.30 -26.68
CA ASP A 103 -2.27 2.25 -26.67
C ASP A 103 -1.68 3.12 -27.80
N PRO A 104 -0.70 4.00 -27.51
CA PRO A 104 -0.04 4.81 -28.55
C PRO A 104 0.55 3.97 -29.70
N ARG A 105 1.00 2.75 -29.43
CA ARG A 105 1.53 1.82 -30.45
C ARG A 105 0.46 1.40 -31.47
N ASP A 106 -0.79 1.33 -31.03
CA ASP A 106 -1.94 1.05 -31.88
C ASP A 106 -2.27 2.27 -32.79
N ALA A 107 -2.01 3.50 -32.32
CA ALA A 107 -2.20 4.69 -33.15
C ALA A 107 -1.25 4.74 -34.35
N GLU A 108 0.04 4.43 -34.16
CA GLU A 108 1.04 4.42 -35.24
C GLU A 108 0.70 3.36 -36.31
N ARG A 109 0.26 2.17 -35.89
CA ARG A 109 -0.19 1.11 -36.82
C ARG A 109 -1.39 1.57 -37.64
N ARG A 110 -2.40 2.19 -37.00
CA ARG A 110 -3.58 2.71 -37.69
C ARG A 110 -3.24 3.78 -38.71
N GLU A 111 -2.26 4.64 -38.43
CA GLU A 111 -1.77 5.63 -39.37
C GLU A 111 -1.17 4.97 -40.63
N LYS A 112 -0.31 3.96 -40.45
CA LYS A 112 0.28 3.20 -41.56
C LYS A 112 -0.76 2.48 -42.42
N LEU A 113 -1.84 2.01 -41.79
CA LEU A 113 -2.96 1.34 -42.46
C LEU A 113 -4.02 2.32 -42.99
N GLY A 114 -3.89 3.63 -42.74
CA GLY A 114 -4.91 4.64 -43.06
C GLY A 114 -5.28 4.69 -44.54
N ALA A 115 -4.34 4.39 -45.45
CA ALA A 115 -4.60 4.31 -46.89
C ALA A 115 -5.54 3.16 -47.30
N LEU A 116 -5.76 2.18 -46.42
CA LEU A 116 -6.70 1.08 -46.60
C LEU A 116 -8.03 1.31 -45.89
N ALA A 117 -8.18 2.31 -45.03
CA ALA A 117 -9.34 2.45 -44.15
C ALA A 117 -10.69 2.45 -44.91
N ASP A 118 -10.78 3.18 -46.03
CA ASP A 118 -11.99 3.26 -46.86
C ASP A 118 -12.26 2.00 -47.70
N LYS A 119 -11.30 1.07 -47.74
CA LYS A 119 -11.33 -0.16 -48.56
C LYS A 119 -11.60 -1.41 -47.73
N LEU A 120 -11.52 -1.31 -46.40
CA LEU A 120 -11.76 -2.41 -45.48
C LEU A 120 -13.25 -2.46 -45.09
N PRO A 121 -13.84 -3.65 -44.95
CA PRO A 121 -15.23 -3.77 -44.53
C PRO A 121 -15.47 -3.45 -43.06
N LEU A 122 -14.44 -3.59 -42.22
CA LEU A 122 -14.48 -3.26 -40.80
C LEU A 122 -13.47 -2.16 -40.46
N PRO A 123 -13.77 -1.30 -39.47
CA PRO A 123 -12.87 -0.22 -39.09
C PRO A 123 -11.58 -0.77 -38.49
N LEU A 124 -10.49 -0.01 -38.62
CA LEU A 124 -9.20 -0.32 -37.97
C LEU A 124 -9.23 -0.12 -36.45
N TRP A 125 -10.27 0.55 -35.93
CA TRP A 125 -10.49 0.73 -34.50
C TRP A 125 -11.98 0.62 -34.18
N ALA A 126 -12.34 -0.18 -33.19
CA ALA A 126 -13.71 -0.34 -32.73
C ALA A 126 -13.78 -0.20 -31.20
N GLU A 127 -14.19 0.96 -30.72
CA GLU A 127 -14.27 1.26 -29.27
C GLU A 127 -15.18 0.27 -28.52
N GLY A 128 -16.29 -0.16 -29.13
CA GLY A 128 -17.22 -1.11 -28.53
C GLY A 128 -16.64 -2.52 -28.27
N LEU A 129 -15.51 -2.88 -28.90
CA LEU A 129 -14.83 -4.14 -28.60
C LEU A 129 -14.24 -4.16 -27.19
N TRP A 130 -13.76 -3.02 -26.70
CA TRP A 130 -13.17 -2.93 -25.36
C TRP A 130 -14.18 -3.36 -24.29
N ASP A 131 -15.39 -2.80 -24.34
CA ASP A 131 -16.45 -3.09 -23.38
C ASP A 131 -16.97 -4.53 -23.56
N ALA A 132 -17.19 -4.97 -24.81
CA ALA A 132 -17.71 -6.31 -25.08
C ALA A 132 -16.74 -7.44 -24.69
N LEU A 133 -15.44 -7.24 -24.92
CA LEU A 133 -14.39 -8.15 -24.46
C LEU A 133 -14.26 -8.11 -22.95
N GLY A 134 -14.25 -6.90 -22.38
CA GLY A 134 -14.17 -6.68 -20.95
C GLY A 134 -15.27 -7.42 -20.19
N GLU A 135 -16.52 -7.26 -20.61
CA GLU A 135 -17.68 -7.95 -20.03
C GLU A 135 -17.56 -9.48 -20.16
N ALA A 136 -17.30 -9.97 -21.38
CA ALA A 136 -17.30 -11.41 -21.66
C ALA A 136 -16.17 -12.15 -20.92
N LEU A 137 -14.97 -11.60 -20.97
CA LEU A 137 -13.79 -12.18 -20.32
C LEU A 137 -13.82 -11.95 -18.81
N ASN A 138 -14.29 -10.81 -18.30
CA ASN A 138 -14.50 -10.64 -16.87
C ASN A 138 -15.51 -11.68 -16.34
N GLY A 139 -16.60 -11.90 -17.06
CA GLY A 139 -17.56 -12.96 -16.76
C GLY A 139 -16.94 -14.37 -16.77
N TYR A 140 -15.98 -14.64 -17.66
CA TYR A 140 -15.17 -15.86 -17.63
C TYR A 140 -14.33 -15.94 -16.36
N TRP A 141 -13.52 -14.91 -16.11
CA TRP A 141 -12.61 -14.89 -14.97
C TRP A 141 -13.32 -14.97 -13.63
N LEU A 142 -14.49 -14.33 -13.47
CA LEU A 142 -15.29 -14.40 -12.25
C LEU A 142 -15.85 -15.81 -11.96
N ARG A 143 -16.01 -16.69 -12.96
CA ARG A 143 -16.36 -18.11 -12.71
C ARG A 143 -15.22 -18.89 -12.08
N HIS A 144 -13.99 -18.51 -12.38
CA HIS A 144 -12.79 -19.17 -11.88
C HIS A 144 -12.23 -18.51 -10.61
N PHE A 145 -12.35 -17.19 -10.53
CA PHE A 145 -11.82 -16.30 -9.50
C PHE A 145 -12.95 -15.35 -9.04
N PRO A 146 -13.93 -15.87 -8.28
CA PRO A 146 -15.15 -15.12 -7.92
C PRO A 146 -14.84 -13.84 -7.15
N ALA A 147 -15.70 -12.84 -7.30
CA ALA A 147 -15.66 -11.61 -6.50
C ALA A 147 -15.67 -11.93 -5.00
N PRO A 148 -15.06 -11.09 -4.14
CA PRO A 148 -15.13 -11.29 -2.70
C PRO A 148 -16.60 -11.27 -2.24
N THR A 149 -16.91 -12.11 -1.26
CA THR A 149 -18.19 -12.07 -0.54
C THR A 149 -17.95 -11.40 0.81
N LEU A 150 -18.68 -10.32 1.09
CA LEU A 150 -18.65 -9.64 2.38
C LEU A 150 -19.94 -9.95 3.18
N PRO A 151 -19.90 -9.83 4.53
CA PRO A 151 -21.07 -10.09 5.37
C PRO A 151 -22.27 -9.20 5.02
N ASP A 152 -23.48 -9.69 5.31
CA ASP A 152 -24.71 -8.91 5.22
C ASP A 152 -24.65 -7.64 6.07
N GLY A 153 -25.26 -6.57 5.58
CA GLY A 153 -25.28 -5.28 6.27
C GLY A 153 -23.98 -4.48 6.09
N THR A 154 -23.11 -4.86 5.18
CA THR A 154 -21.96 -4.06 4.75
C THR A 154 -22.33 -3.17 3.57
N LEU A 155 -21.53 -2.13 3.31
CA LEU A 155 -21.70 -1.27 2.15
C LEU A 155 -21.61 -2.08 0.83
N TRP A 156 -20.77 -3.11 0.78
CA TRP A 156 -20.73 -4.05 -0.35
C TRP A 156 -22.09 -4.65 -0.64
N THR A 157 -22.73 -5.25 0.38
CA THR A 157 -24.04 -5.89 0.22
C THR A 157 -25.11 -4.86 -0.13
N LEU A 158 -25.07 -3.67 0.48
CA LEU A 158 -25.98 -2.58 0.17
C LEU A 158 -25.92 -2.17 -1.31
N LEU A 159 -24.72 -2.04 -1.87
CA LEU A 159 -24.53 -1.67 -3.28
C LEU A 159 -24.90 -2.82 -4.24
N CYS A 160 -24.57 -4.06 -3.89
CA CYS A 160 -24.97 -5.24 -4.69
C CYS A 160 -26.49 -5.43 -4.76
N GLU A 161 -27.22 -5.01 -3.72
CA GLU A 161 -28.69 -5.12 -3.62
C GLU A 161 -29.44 -3.93 -4.24
N GLY A 162 -28.76 -3.04 -4.97
CA GLY A 162 -29.42 -1.86 -5.55
C GLY A 162 -29.71 -0.75 -4.54
N GLY A 163 -28.93 -0.68 -3.45
CA GLY A 163 -29.06 0.34 -2.41
C GLY A 163 -30.01 -0.06 -1.28
N GLY A 164 -30.68 -1.20 -1.36
CA GLY A 164 -31.45 -1.80 -0.26
C GLY A 164 -32.37 -0.81 0.46
N TRP A 165 -32.07 -0.51 1.74
CA TRP A 165 -32.87 0.38 2.57
C TRP A 165 -32.83 1.87 2.15
N LEU A 166 -31.89 2.27 1.27
CA LEU A 166 -31.79 3.63 0.72
C LEU A 166 -32.89 3.92 -0.32
N VAL A 167 -33.44 2.88 -0.95
CA VAL A 167 -34.44 3.00 -2.02
C VAL A 167 -35.68 3.75 -1.52
N GLY A 168 -36.07 4.79 -2.27
CA GLY A 168 -37.27 5.59 -1.97
C GLY A 168 -37.04 6.78 -1.05
N HIS A 169 -35.82 6.99 -0.54
CA HIS A 169 -35.47 8.22 0.15
C HIS A 169 -35.50 9.42 -0.81
N ALA A 170 -36.12 10.52 -0.39
CA ALA A 170 -36.23 11.74 -1.18
C ALA A 170 -36.10 12.98 -0.29
N ALA A 171 -35.59 14.05 -0.88
CA ALA A 171 -35.56 15.38 -0.29
C ALA A 171 -36.11 16.41 -1.27
N ARG A 172 -36.71 17.48 -0.75
CA ARG A 172 -37.28 18.56 -1.54
C ARG A 172 -36.88 19.89 -0.94
N GLU A 173 -36.32 20.76 -1.77
CA GLU A 173 -35.95 22.13 -1.44
C GLU A 173 -36.41 23.02 -2.60
N GLY A 174 -37.16 24.09 -2.29
CA GLY A 174 -37.69 24.99 -3.33
C GLY A 174 -38.46 24.27 -4.44
N GLY A 175 -37.95 24.41 -5.67
CA GLY A 175 -38.51 23.80 -6.89
C GLY A 175 -37.88 22.44 -7.25
N THR A 176 -36.90 21.99 -6.47
CA THR A 176 -36.09 20.81 -6.75
C THR A 176 -36.46 19.65 -5.82
N THR A 177 -36.53 18.43 -6.36
CA THR A 177 -36.66 17.19 -5.60
C THR A 177 -35.55 16.22 -6.02
N LEU A 178 -34.79 15.72 -5.05
CA LEU A 178 -33.86 14.61 -5.24
C LEU A 178 -34.47 13.34 -4.68
N ARG A 179 -34.43 12.25 -5.44
CA ARG A 179 -34.88 10.92 -4.99
C ARG A 179 -33.82 9.89 -5.30
N PHE A 180 -33.37 9.17 -4.27
CA PHE A 180 -32.51 8.02 -4.47
C PHE A 180 -33.28 6.92 -5.19
N GLU A 181 -32.71 6.42 -6.29
CA GLU A 181 -33.35 5.43 -7.16
C GLU A 181 -32.73 4.05 -7.00
N ASP A 182 -31.40 3.94 -7.13
CA ASP A 182 -30.69 2.66 -7.17
C ASP A 182 -29.21 2.85 -6.81
N ALA A 183 -28.53 1.75 -6.47
CA ALA A 183 -27.07 1.68 -6.39
C ALA A 183 -26.55 0.60 -7.34
N TRP A 184 -25.28 0.70 -7.72
CA TRP A 184 -24.66 -0.28 -8.59
C TRP A 184 -23.25 -0.59 -8.11
N LEU A 185 -22.83 -1.82 -8.37
CA LEU A 185 -21.48 -2.32 -8.11
C LEU A 185 -21.12 -3.33 -9.19
N GLU A 186 -19.97 -3.11 -9.82
CA GLU A 186 -19.35 -4.01 -10.77
C GLU A 186 -17.95 -4.36 -10.27
N PHE A 187 -17.69 -5.66 -10.14
CA PHE A 187 -16.36 -6.16 -9.81
C PHE A 187 -15.66 -6.61 -11.10
N ILE A 188 -14.51 -6.01 -11.39
CA ILE A 188 -13.69 -6.35 -12.55
C ILE A 188 -12.43 -7.05 -12.09
N ARG A 189 -12.22 -8.27 -12.57
CA ARG A 189 -11.09 -9.11 -12.19
C ARG A 189 -9.83 -8.69 -12.97
N LEU A 190 -8.79 -8.23 -12.26
CA LEU A 190 -7.54 -7.73 -12.85
C LEU A 190 -6.41 -8.77 -12.83
N THR A 191 -6.32 -9.55 -11.74
CA THR A 191 -5.43 -10.71 -11.59
C THR A 191 -6.19 -11.82 -10.84
N PRO A 192 -5.66 -13.04 -10.70
CA PRO A 192 -6.34 -14.09 -9.92
C PRO A 192 -6.64 -13.70 -8.47
N HIS A 193 -5.87 -12.77 -7.91
CA HIS A 193 -5.95 -12.40 -6.49
C HIS A 193 -6.40 -10.95 -6.26
N SER A 194 -6.51 -10.13 -7.31
CA SER A 194 -6.90 -8.73 -7.23
C SER A 194 -7.98 -8.33 -8.24
N GLY A 195 -8.56 -7.15 -8.07
CA GLY A 195 -9.61 -6.64 -8.93
C GLY A 195 -9.78 -5.13 -8.82
N TRP A 196 -10.76 -4.62 -9.55
CA TRP A 196 -11.22 -3.26 -9.52
C TRP A 196 -12.70 -3.26 -9.17
N VAL A 197 -13.14 -2.29 -8.39
CA VAL A 197 -14.56 -2.10 -8.10
C VAL A 197 -14.99 -0.76 -8.69
N ASP A 198 -15.95 -0.84 -9.59
CA ASP A 198 -16.69 0.32 -10.06
C ASP A 198 -18.06 0.31 -9.38
N ALA A 199 -18.40 1.37 -8.68
CA ALA A 199 -19.63 1.44 -7.92
C ALA A 199 -20.25 2.84 -8.01
N GLY A 200 -21.47 2.99 -7.52
CA GLY A 200 -22.06 4.31 -7.43
C GLY A 200 -23.53 4.28 -7.11
N LEU A 201 -24.10 5.48 -7.14
CA LEU A 201 -25.49 5.74 -6.82
C LEU A 201 -26.20 6.35 -8.04
N THR A 202 -27.51 6.14 -8.14
CA THR A 202 -28.37 6.83 -9.10
C THR A 202 -29.39 7.65 -8.34
N VAL A 203 -29.41 8.96 -8.58
CA VAL A 203 -30.35 9.91 -7.98
C VAL A 203 -31.19 10.55 -9.07
N VAL A 204 -32.51 10.50 -8.92
CA VAL A 204 -33.44 11.19 -9.80
C VAL A 204 -33.60 12.62 -9.31
N VAL A 205 -33.37 13.57 -10.22
CA VAL A 205 -33.51 15.01 -10.02
C VAL A 205 -34.77 15.47 -10.75
N GLU A 206 -35.73 15.99 -10.01
CA GLU A 206 -36.93 16.64 -10.56
C GLU A 206 -36.84 18.15 -10.31
N ARG A 207 -36.80 18.93 -11.39
CA ARG A 207 -36.69 20.40 -11.33
C ARG A 207 -37.36 21.03 -12.54
N ASP A 208 -38.09 22.13 -12.33
CA ASP A 208 -38.73 22.93 -13.39
C ASP A 208 -39.61 22.11 -14.36
N GLY A 209 -40.22 21.02 -13.87
CA GLY A 209 -41.05 20.11 -14.66
C GLY A 209 -40.28 19.08 -15.50
N GLY A 210 -38.94 19.09 -15.43
CA GLY A 210 -38.07 18.07 -16.00
C GLY A 210 -37.64 17.01 -14.98
N THR A 211 -37.36 15.80 -15.47
CA THR A 211 -36.80 14.69 -14.68
C THR A 211 -35.49 14.26 -15.31
N HIS A 212 -34.42 14.21 -14.52
CA HIS A 212 -33.09 13.81 -14.94
C HIS A 212 -32.55 12.72 -14.02
N ARG A 213 -31.87 11.72 -14.59
CA ARG A 213 -31.16 10.69 -13.83
C ARG A 213 -29.70 11.09 -13.68
N TRP A 214 -29.32 11.42 -12.46
CA TRP A 214 -27.96 11.81 -12.10
C TRP A 214 -27.21 10.58 -11.59
N ARG A 215 -26.23 10.12 -12.37
CA ARG A 215 -25.39 8.95 -12.02
C ARG A 215 -24.16 9.46 -11.28
N LEU A 216 -23.96 8.97 -10.07
CA LEU A 216 -22.92 9.40 -9.15
C LEU A 216 -21.88 8.28 -8.99
N PRO A 217 -20.77 8.28 -9.75
CA PRO A 217 -19.78 7.21 -9.68
C PRO A 217 -18.84 7.34 -8.47
N CYS A 218 -18.37 6.19 -7.99
CA CYS A 218 -17.23 6.03 -7.11
C CYS A 218 -16.43 4.78 -7.53
N SER A 219 -15.12 4.90 -7.65
CA SER A 219 -14.28 3.79 -8.13
C SER A 219 -13.01 3.64 -7.30
N GLY A 220 -12.50 2.41 -7.22
CA GLY A 220 -11.28 2.08 -6.49
C GLY A 220 -10.78 0.67 -6.81
N ASN A 221 -9.52 0.38 -6.46
CA ASN A 221 -8.99 -0.99 -6.57
C ASN A 221 -9.58 -1.90 -5.48
N ASP A 222 -9.47 -3.23 -5.61
CA ASP A 222 -10.13 -4.17 -4.70
C ASP A 222 -9.53 -4.21 -3.29
N SER A 223 -8.26 -3.86 -3.11
CA SER A 223 -7.67 -3.71 -1.77
C SER A 223 -8.27 -2.53 -1.02
N LEU A 224 -8.52 -1.41 -1.72
CA LEU A 224 -9.32 -0.29 -1.23
C LEU A 224 -10.78 -0.73 -1.05
N ALA A 225 -11.36 -1.47 -1.99
CA ALA A 225 -12.75 -1.92 -1.91
C ALA A 225 -13.01 -2.87 -0.74
N ARG A 226 -12.10 -3.81 -0.42
CA ARG A 226 -12.23 -4.67 0.77
C ARG A 226 -12.16 -3.87 2.06
N ARG A 227 -11.29 -2.86 2.12
CA ARG A 227 -11.19 -1.97 3.30
C ARG A 227 -12.41 -1.05 3.45
N TYR A 228 -12.95 -0.54 2.34
CA TYR A 228 -13.99 0.49 2.37
C TYR A 228 -15.41 -0.04 2.21
N LEU A 229 -15.60 -1.24 1.64
CA LEU A 229 -16.93 -1.81 1.42
C LEU A 229 -17.33 -2.83 2.48
N ASP A 230 -16.41 -3.27 3.35
CA ASP A 230 -16.72 -4.04 4.57
C ASP A 230 -17.17 -3.12 5.74
N VAL A 231 -17.42 -1.84 5.45
CA VAL A 231 -17.98 -0.92 6.44
C VAL A 231 -19.44 -1.23 6.70
N PRO A 232 -19.89 -1.23 7.96
CA PRO A 232 -21.25 -1.59 8.29
C PRO A 232 -22.21 -0.46 7.91
N THR A 233 -23.35 -0.82 7.35
CA THR A 233 -24.46 0.05 6.97
C THR A 233 -25.75 -0.47 7.59
N GLY A 234 -26.81 0.35 7.60
CA GLY A 234 -28.10 -0.12 8.05
C GLY A 234 -29.10 1.00 8.31
N PRO A 235 -30.35 0.65 8.65
CA PRO A 235 -31.43 1.62 8.87
C PRO A 235 -31.14 2.68 9.93
N ASP A 236 -30.21 2.42 10.86
CA ASP A 236 -29.78 3.40 11.87
C ASP A 236 -29.03 4.60 11.24
N ALA A 237 -28.49 4.47 10.02
CA ALA A 237 -27.88 5.56 9.26
C ALA A 237 -28.91 6.43 8.49
N ARG A 238 -30.19 6.04 8.50
CA ARG A 238 -31.26 6.63 7.67
C ARG A 238 -31.40 8.14 7.83
N ASP A 239 -31.37 8.63 9.06
CA ASP A 239 -31.53 10.06 9.33
C ASP A 239 -30.31 10.86 8.84
N GLY A 240 -29.11 10.26 8.93
CA GLY A 240 -27.89 10.81 8.36
C GLY A 240 -27.98 10.94 6.84
N PHE A 241 -28.32 9.83 6.18
CA PHE A 241 -28.49 9.78 4.73
C PHE A 241 -29.55 10.79 4.23
N THR A 242 -30.71 10.84 4.87
CA THR A 242 -31.81 11.74 4.47
C THR A 242 -31.41 13.21 4.62
N ARG A 243 -30.69 13.54 5.70
CA ARG A 243 -30.18 14.90 5.91
C ARG A 243 -29.17 15.29 4.84
N GLU A 244 -28.26 14.38 4.51
CA GLU A 244 -27.25 14.59 3.48
C GLU A 244 -27.88 14.78 2.09
N LEU A 245 -28.87 13.96 1.76
CA LEU A 245 -29.67 14.10 0.54
C LEU A 245 -30.38 15.46 0.48
N ALA A 246 -30.89 15.96 1.61
CA ALA A 246 -31.48 17.30 1.69
C ALA A 246 -30.45 18.42 1.51
N THR A 247 -29.24 18.28 2.08
CA THR A 247 -28.15 19.24 1.85
C THR A 247 -27.76 19.30 0.37
N LEU A 248 -27.62 18.15 -0.29
CA LEU A 248 -27.38 18.10 -1.73
C LEU A 248 -28.55 18.69 -2.52
N CYS A 249 -29.80 18.44 -2.11
CA CYS A 249 -30.98 19.02 -2.76
C CYS A 249 -30.95 20.55 -2.72
N ALA A 250 -30.58 21.15 -1.59
CA ALA A 250 -30.46 22.59 -1.46
C ALA A 250 -29.34 23.18 -2.33
N GLN A 251 -28.20 22.48 -2.44
CA GLN A 251 -27.10 22.87 -3.31
C GLN A 251 -27.48 22.79 -4.80
N VAL A 252 -28.16 21.71 -5.20
CA VAL A 252 -28.67 21.54 -6.57
C VAL A 252 -29.76 22.57 -6.89
N ASP A 253 -30.65 22.91 -5.96
CA ASP A 253 -31.66 23.97 -6.16
C ASP A 253 -30.96 25.32 -6.46
N ALA A 254 -29.97 25.66 -5.64
CA ALA A 254 -29.23 26.92 -5.74
C ALA A 254 -28.32 27.03 -6.99
N GLY A 255 -27.61 25.97 -7.36
CA GLY A 255 -26.55 26.01 -8.37
C GLY A 255 -26.73 25.07 -9.57
N GLY A 256 -27.71 24.16 -9.54
CA GLY A 256 -27.84 23.06 -10.51
C GLY A 256 -26.89 21.90 -10.22
N ILE A 257 -27.10 20.77 -10.91
CA ILE A 257 -26.24 19.56 -10.75
C ILE A 257 -24.79 19.83 -11.15
N GLU A 258 -24.57 20.69 -12.15
CA GLU A 258 -23.26 21.09 -12.68
C GLU A 258 -22.39 21.82 -11.64
N SER A 259 -23.00 22.37 -10.59
CA SER A 259 -22.28 23.06 -9.50
C SER A 259 -21.60 22.11 -8.50
N LEU A 260 -21.85 20.80 -8.62
CA LEU A 260 -21.34 19.79 -7.71
C LEU A 260 -20.54 18.73 -8.48
N SER A 261 -19.38 18.37 -7.93
CA SER A 261 -18.65 17.19 -8.37
C SER A 261 -19.46 15.93 -8.08
N GLU A 262 -19.69 15.11 -9.09
CA GLU A 262 -20.42 13.84 -8.96
C GLU A 262 -19.75 12.89 -7.95
N TYR A 263 -18.41 12.85 -7.97
CA TYR A 263 -17.62 12.08 -7.01
C TYR A 263 -17.83 12.57 -5.58
N THR A 264 -17.83 13.89 -5.37
CA THR A 264 -18.05 14.47 -4.03
C THR A 264 -19.47 14.21 -3.54
N ALA A 265 -20.48 14.31 -4.42
CA ALA A 265 -21.86 13.98 -4.07
C ALA A 265 -22.01 12.49 -3.73
N CYS A 266 -21.39 11.59 -4.50
CA CYS A 266 -21.38 10.16 -4.25
C CYS A 266 -20.74 9.83 -2.90
N GLU A 267 -19.53 10.34 -2.65
CA GLU A 267 -18.77 10.12 -1.42
C GLU A 267 -19.55 10.57 -0.18
N ARG A 268 -20.21 11.73 -0.24
CA ARG A 268 -21.04 12.24 0.85
C ARG A 268 -22.24 11.34 1.14
N LEU A 269 -22.98 10.92 0.11
CA LEU A 269 -24.13 10.03 0.28
C LEU A 269 -23.74 8.64 0.77
N ILE A 270 -22.66 8.06 0.24
CA ILE A 270 -22.17 6.76 0.71
C ILE A 270 -21.68 6.85 2.15
N THR A 271 -20.92 7.89 2.50
CA THR A 271 -20.48 8.13 3.88
C THR A 271 -21.67 8.26 4.83
N ALA A 272 -22.75 8.92 4.38
CA ALA A 272 -23.98 9.05 5.16
C ALA A 272 -24.79 7.74 5.28
N ALA A 273 -24.51 6.74 4.45
CA ALA A 273 -25.10 5.40 4.54
C ALA A 273 -24.35 4.45 5.51
N ILE A 274 -23.11 4.81 5.88
CA ILE A 274 -22.32 4.08 6.89
C ILE A 274 -22.96 4.29 8.28
N LEU A 275 -22.99 3.23 9.09
CA LEU A 275 -23.53 3.31 10.44
C LEU A 275 -22.84 4.43 11.24
N PRO A 276 -23.62 5.30 11.90
CA PRO A 276 -23.04 6.26 12.83
C PRO A 276 -22.44 5.53 14.03
N PRO A 277 -21.40 6.09 14.66
CA PRO A 277 -20.85 5.52 15.88
C PRO A 277 -21.92 5.54 16.97
N ARG A 278 -22.09 4.41 17.67
CA ARG A 278 -23.02 4.35 18.80
C ARG A 278 -22.55 5.28 19.92
N PRO A 279 -23.45 6.01 20.59
CA PRO A 279 -23.07 6.79 21.77
C PRO A 279 -22.35 5.91 22.80
N GLY A 280 -21.20 6.37 23.30
CA GLY A 280 -20.35 5.62 24.23
C GLY A 280 -19.55 4.47 23.61
N SER A 281 -19.51 4.36 22.27
CA SER A 281 -18.58 3.46 21.58
C SER A 281 -17.15 4.00 21.61
N LEU A 282 -16.17 3.14 21.32
CA LEU A 282 -14.77 3.54 21.17
C LEU A 282 -14.60 4.63 20.11
N TRP A 283 -15.30 4.51 18.98
CA TRP A 283 -15.27 5.52 17.94
C TRP A 283 -15.78 6.87 18.43
N ALA A 284 -16.99 6.90 19.02
CA ALA A 284 -17.56 8.12 19.57
C ALA A 284 -16.66 8.74 20.65
N TRP A 285 -16.04 7.90 21.49
CA TRP A 285 -15.10 8.34 22.50
C TRP A 285 -13.86 9.00 21.88
N CYS A 286 -13.26 8.40 20.85
CA CYS A 286 -12.12 8.98 20.14
C CYS A 286 -12.47 10.29 19.45
N GLU A 287 -13.62 10.40 18.79
CA GLU A 287 -14.10 11.66 18.18
C GLU A 287 -14.21 12.79 19.22
N GLU A 288 -14.71 12.47 20.42
CA GLU A 288 -14.92 13.46 21.48
C GLU A 288 -13.61 13.82 22.23
N HIS A 289 -12.77 12.83 22.54
CA HIS A 289 -11.68 13.00 23.52
C HIS A 289 -10.30 13.14 22.88
N LEU A 290 -10.05 12.62 21.69
CA LEU A 290 -8.72 12.68 21.05
C LEU A 290 -8.22 14.14 20.88
N PRO A 291 -9.05 15.12 20.47
CA PRO A 291 -8.62 16.52 20.42
C PRO A 291 -8.19 17.06 21.78
N GLY A 292 -8.90 16.73 22.86
CA GLY A 292 -8.53 17.16 24.22
C GLY A 292 -7.27 16.46 24.75
N LEU A 293 -7.04 15.22 24.32
CA LEU A 293 -5.84 14.48 24.68
C LEU A 293 -4.58 15.04 24.03
N LEU A 294 -4.67 15.65 22.84
CA LEU A 294 -3.51 16.04 22.03
C LEU A 294 -3.36 17.55 21.78
N GLY A 295 -4.48 18.30 21.70
CA GLY A 295 -4.60 19.63 21.08
C GLY A 295 -4.01 20.84 21.83
N GLU A 296 -3.15 20.63 22.82
CA GLU A 296 -2.47 21.73 23.56
C GLU A 296 -0.94 21.57 23.56
N HIS A 297 -0.41 20.64 22.77
CA HIS A 297 1.00 20.33 22.78
C HIS A 297 1.84 21.40 22.08
N ARG A 298 2.86 21.90 22.80
CA ARG A 298 3.91 22.79 22.29
C ARG A 298 5.25 22.39 22.86
N HIS A 299 6.26 22.33 22.00
CA HIS A 299 7.62 21.97 22.36
C HIS A 299 8.61 22.95 21.73
N ALA A 300 9.26 23.76 22.59
CA ALA A 300 10.29 24.69 22.16
C ALA A 300 11.68 24.08 22.37
N PHE A 301 12.54 24.20 21.36
CA PHE A 301 13.90 23.65 21.36
C PHE A 301 14.83 24.52 20.50
N THR A 302 16.13 24.41 20.75
CA THR A 302 17.16 25.11 19.95
C THR A 302 17.95 24.10 19.15
N LEU A 303 18.09 24.32 17.86
CA LEU A 303 18.85 23.43 16.96
C LEU A 303 19.59 24.27 15.92
N ALA A 304 20.88 23.97 15.71
CA ALA A 304 21.75 24.70 14.79
C ALA A 304 21.72 26.24 14.97
N GLY A 305 21.51 26.72 16.20
CA GLY A 305 21.41 28.15 16.52
C GLY A 305 20.06 28.81 16.19
N ARG A 306 19.07 28.04 15.72
CA ARG A 306 17.68 28.49 15.53
C ARG A 306 16.85 28.15 16.77
N ASP A 307 15.97 29.06 17.18
CA ASP A 307 15.00 28.82 18.25
C ASP A 307 13.68 28.38 17.63
N LEU A 308 13.35 27.11 17.78
CA LEU A 308 12.24 26.45 17.10
C LEU A 308 11.11 26.11 18.09
N GLU A 309 9.88 26.07 17.60
CA GLU A 309 8.72 25.57 18.33
C GLU A 309 7.90 24.62 17.46
N LEU A 310 7.75 23.38 17.90
CA LEU A 310 6.78 22.43 17.36
C LEU A 310 5.45 22.60 18.10
N ALA A 311 4.34 22.67 17.37
CA ALA A 311 3.00 22.68 17.93
C ALA A 311 2.07 21.71 17.20
N ILE A 312 1.17 21.06 17.95
CA ILE A 312 -0.01 20.39 17.37
C ILE A 312 -1.07 21.46 17.15
N THR A 313 -1.40 21.73 15.89
CA THR A 313 -2.34 22.81 15.51
C THR A 313 -3.73 22.31 15.18
N SER A 314 -3.86 21.04 14.80
CA SER A 314 -5.14 20.39 14.57
C SER A 314 -5.08 18.92 14.96
N VAL A 315 -6.22 18.37 15.34
CA VAL A 315 -6.40 16.93 15.60
C VAL A 315 -7.58 16.47 14.77
N PHE A 316 -7.33 15.55 13.85
CA PHE A 316 -8.32 14.92 13.01
C PHE A 316 -8.60 13.54 13.60
N ALA A 317 -9.73 13.41 14.30
CA ALA A 317 -10.18 12.12 14.79
C ALA A 317 -10.63 11.20 13.64
N ALA A 318 -10.97 9.95 13.97
CA ALA A 318 -11.32 8.91 13.02
C ALA A 318 -12.33 9.38 11.96
N ASP A 319 -11.91 9.41 10.70
CA ASP A 319 -12.75 9.83 9.58
C ASP A 319 -13.72 8.69 9.19
N ARG A 320 -14.95 9.02 8.79
CA ARG A 320 -15.94 8.05 8.25
C ARG A 320 -16.00 8.06 6.73
N SER A 321 -15.23 8.92 6.07
CA SER A 321 -15.17 8.98 4.61
C SER A 321 -14.66 7.69 3.99
N LEU A 322 -15.03 7.44 2.74
CA LEU A 322 -14.53 6.29 2.00
C LEU A 322 -13.01 6.32 1.82
N ARG A 323 -12.37 7.48 1.77
CA ARG A 323 -10.92 7.57 1.55
C ARG A 323 -10.14 7.44 2.85
N GLY A 324 -10.73 7.87 3.95
CA GLY A 324 -10.10 7.98 5.26
C GLY A 324 -10.69 7.10 6.34
N PHE A 325 -11.56 6.11 6.04
CA PHE A 325 -12.32 5.38 7.07
C PHE A 325 -11.42 4.88 8.21
N GLY A 326 -11.72 5.33 9.42
CA GLY A 326 -11.02 5.00 10.66
C GLY A 326 -9.77 5.84 10.89
N SER A 327 -9.17 6.42 9.85
CA SER A 327 -7.89 7.11 9.92
C SER A 327 -7.97 8.36 10.81
N SER A 328 -6.96 8.51 11.65
CA SER A 328 -6.76 9.67 12.52
C SER A 328 -5.39 10.29 12.24
N SER A 329 -5.29 11.60 12.41
CA SER A 329 -4.03 12.33 12.23
C SER A 329 -3.97 13.59 13.09
N VAL A 330 -2.78 14.18 13.22
CA VAL A 330 -2.61 15.54 13.73
C VAL A 330 -1.98 16.44 12.68
N GLY A 331 -2.34 17.72 12.69
CA GLY A 331 -1.59 18.77 12.02
C GLY A 331 -0.49 19.28 12.93
N LEU A 332 0.72 19.36 12.39
CA LEU A 332 1.91 19.89 13.04
C LEU A 332 2.29 21.22 12.39
N THR A 333 2.79 22.14 13.22
CA THR A 333 3.45 23.35 12.76
C THR A 333 4.79 23.49 13.48
N LEU A 334 5.86 23.62 12.72
CA LEU A 334 7.18 23.99 13.21
C LEU A 334 7.41 25.47 12.90
N THR A 335 7.76 26.26 13.89
CA THR A 335 7.98 27.72 13.75
C THR A 335 9.41 28.06 14.16
N ASP A 336 10.14 28.78 13.33
CA ASP A 336 11.34 29.51 13.77
C ASP A 336 10.89 30.80 14.47
N ARG A 337 11.14 30.88 15.77
CA ARG A 337 10.71 32.01 16.60
C ARG A 337 11.53 33.28 16.38
N GLY A 338 12.73 33.16 15.80
CA GLY A 338 13.59 34.27 15.45
C GLY A 338 13.18 34.94 14.13
N THR A 339 12.82 34.14 13.13
CA THR A 339 12.44 34.65 11.79
C THR A 339 10.94 34.77 11.58
N GLY A 340 10.13 33.96 12.29
CA GLY A 340 8.69 33.82 12.09
C GLY A 340 8.31 32.86 10.97
N GLU A 341 9.28 32.20 10.33
CA GLU A 341 9.03 31.19 9.31
C GLU A 341 8.33 29.96 9.90
N THR A 342 7.48 29.31 9.10
CA THR A 342 6.72 28.12 9.51
C THR A 342 6.81 27.02 8.48
N ALA A 343 6.79 25.78 8.94
CA ALA A 343 6.56 24.57 8.15
C ALA A 343 5.39 23.78 8.73
N HIS A 344 4.65 23.08 7.87
CA HIS A 344 3.43 22.34 8.25
C HIS A 344 3.50 20.89 7.80
N ALA A 345 2.92 19.96 8.58
CA ALA A 345 2.75 18.57 8.14
C ALA A 345 1.57 17.88 8.80
N GLY A 346 1.08 16.83 8.15
CA GLY A 346 0.15 15.87 8.76
C GLY A 346 0.91 14.66 9.28
N LEU A 347 0.62 14.25 10.52
CA LEU A 347 1.17 13.04 11.14
C LEU A 347 0.04 12.02 11.37
N PRO A 348 0.03 10.88 10.66
CA PRO A 348 -0.94 9.81 10.90
C PRO A 348 -0.77 9.19 12.30
N LEU A 349 -1.89 9.00 13.00
CA LEU A 349 -1.98 8.35 14.31
C LEU A 349 -2.47 6.90 14.23
N GLY A 350 -2.63 6.37 13.01
CA GLY A 350 -3.29 5.09 12.78
C GLY A 350 -4.80 5.23 12.64
N GLY A 351 -5.57 4.17 12.90
CA GLY A 351 -7.01 4.21 12.69
C GLY A 351 -7.85 3.20 13.46
N LEU A 352 -9.17 3.41 13.41
CA LEU A 352 -10.17 2.54 14.02
C LEU A 352 -10.79 1.60 13.00
N GLU A 353 -10.94 0.32 13.38
CA GLU A 353 -11.68 -0.65 12.59
C GLU A 353 -13.20 -0.46 12.73
N CYS A 354 -13.96 -1.03 11.80
CA CYS A 354 -15.43 -1.03 11.79
C CYS A 354 -16.06 -1.44 13.13
N ALA A 355 -15.45 -2.40 13.83
CA ALA A 355 -15.93 -2.87 15.13
C ALA A 355 -15.99 -1.74 16.18
N ALA A 356 -15.12 -0.72 16.09
CA ALA A 356 -15.08 0.41 17.01
C ALA A 356 -16.35 1.27 17.00
N LEU A 357 -17.16 1.22 15.93
CA LEU A 357 -18.46 1.92 15.85
C LEU A 357 -19.46 1.43 16.89
N THR A 358 -19.32 0.19 17.36
CA THR A 358 -20.27 -0.44 18.30
C THR A 358 -19.62 -0.97 19.56
N ARG A 359 -18.31 -1.22 19.52
CA ARG A 359 -17.51 -1.62 20.69
C ARG A 359 -17.62 -0.56 21.77
N PRO A 360 -17.87 -0.91 23.04
CA PRO A 360 -17.86 0.05 24.14
C PRO A 360 -16.54 0.82 24.20
N GLY A 361 -16.62 2.11 24.53
CA GLY A 361 -15.45 2.93 24.82
C GLY A 361 -14.74 2.50 26.12
N PRO A 362 -13.60 3.13 26.44
CA PRO A 362 -12.85 2.86 27.66
C PRO A 362 -13.68 3.17 28.91
N ASP A 363 -13.44 2.42 29.99
CA ASP A 363 -13.90 2.80 31.32
C ASP A 363 -12.97 3.86 31.95
N ALA A 364 -13.35 4.44 33.08
CA ALA A 364 -12.58 5.51 33.73
C ALA A 364 -11.13 5.11 34.12
N THR A 365 -10.85 3.81 34.30
CA THR A 365 -9.48 3.35 34.54
C THR A 365 -8.70 3.36 33.25
N THR A 366 -9.26 2.76 32.20
CA THR A 366 -8.68 2.68 30.87
C THR A 366 -8.47 4.07 30.28
N GLU A 367 -9.41 5.01 30.45
CA GLU A 367 -9.26 6.40 30.02
C GLU A 367 -8.00 7.08 30.56
N ARG A 368 -7.66 6.84 31.84
CA ARG A 368 -6.42 7.37 32.43
C ARG A 368 -5.18 6.74 31.82
N GLU A 369 -5.25 5.45 31.48
CA GLU A 369 -4.16 4.78 30.77
C GLU A 369 -3.98 5.34 29.36
N LEU A 370 -5.07 5.54 28.61
CA LEU A 370 -5.02 6.15 27.28
C LEU A 370 -4.47 7.58 27.32
N ALA A 371 -4.81 8.36 28.35
CA ALA A 371 -4.23 9.68 28.56
C ALA A 371 -2.72 9.63 28.83
N ALA A 372 -2.26 8.64 29.61
CA ALA A 372 -0.83 8.41 29.83
C ALA A 372 -0.11 7.99 28.52
N MET A 373 -0.75 7.15 27.70
CA MET A 373 -0.24 6.77 26.38
C MET A 373 -0.12 7.98 25.45
N ALA A 374 -1.12 8.86 25.40
CA ALA A 374 -1.06 10.11 24.65
C ALA A 374 0.09 11.01 25.12
N ALA A 375 0.33 11.09 26.43
CA ALA A 375 1.45 11.84 26.98
C ALA A 375 2.82 11.24 26.60
N THR A 376 2.94 9.92 26.63
CA THR A 376 4.13 9.20 26.15
C THR A 376 4.38 9.47 24.67
N TRP A 377 3.32 9.46 23.85
CA TRP A 377 3.41 9.77 22.44
C TRP A 377 3.87 11.21 22.16
N ARG A 378 3.35 12.21 22.90
CA ARG A 378 3.83 13.60 22.77
C ARG A 378 5.32 13.73 23.12
N ALA A 379 5.74 13.07 24.19
CA ALA A 379 7.15 13.05 24.58
C ALA A 379 8.03 12.32 23.54
N TRP A 380 7.49 11.31 22.86
CA TRP A 380 8.16 10.67 21.72
C TRP A 380 8.30 11.65 20.56
N LEU A 381 7.23 12.35 20.19
CA LEU A 381 7.20 13.32 19.10
C LEU A 381 8.25 14.43 19.32
N ASP A 382 8.38 14.95 20.54
CA ASP A 382 9.36 15.97 20.92
C ASP A 382 10.80 15.51 20.65
N VAL A 383 11.13 14.30 21.09
CA VAL A 383 12.47 13.75 20.89
C VAL A 383 12.71 13.48 19.40
N HIS A 384 11.70 12.92 18.73
CA HIS A 384 11.80 12.51 17.34
C HIS A 384 12.00 13.69 16.39
N VAL A 385 11.28 14.80 16.57
CA VAL A 385 11.42 15.98 15.71
C VAL A 385 12.82 16.62 15.85
N VAL A 386 13.32 16.76 17.08
CA VAL A 386 14.65 17.35 17.35
C VAL A 386 15.73 16.53 16.68
N GLU A 387 15.62 15.22 16.80
CA GLU A 387 16.58 14.28 16.25
C GLU A 387 16.47 14.13 14.73
N TYR A 388 15.28 14.31 14.14
CA TYR A 388 15.08 14.27 12.70
C TYR A 388 15.74 15.49 12.04
N LEU A 389 15.42 16.69 12.54
CA LEU A 389 15.97 17.94 12.03
C LEU A 389 17.49 18.06 12.28
N GLY A 390 18.03 17.37 13.29
CA GLY A 390 19.44 17.48 13.66
C GLY A 390 20.42 16.67 12.78
N ARG A 391 19.93 15.91 11.78
CA ARG A 391 20.77 15.01 10.97
C ARG A 391 21.48 15.68 9.83
N GLU A 392 20.83 16.65 9.20
CA GLU A 392 21.35 17.37 8.05
C GLU A 392 21.04 18.87 8.22
N PRO A 393 21.79 19.75 7.56
CA PRO A 393 21.37 21.14 7.41
C PRO A 393 19.96 21.16 6.78
N PHE A 394 18.98 21.72 7.50
CA PHE A 394 17.61 21.79 7.01
C PHE A 394 17.20 23.25 6.78
N GLU A 395 16.52 23.48 5.68
CA GLU A 395 15.74 24.70 5.46
C GLU A 395 14.32 24.50 5.99
N LEU A 396 13.68 25.58 6.44
CA LEU A 396 12.31 25.53 6.95
C LEU A 396 11.35 25.92 5.82
N VAL A 397 10.86 24.90 5.10
CA VAL A 397 9.88 24.99 4.00
C VAL A 397 8.69 24.09 4.33
N ASP A 398 7.57 24.25 3.63
CA ASP A 398 6.34 23.48 3.92
C ASP A 398 6.55 21.95 3.86
N ASP A 399 7.59 21.47 3.18
CA ASP A 399 7.96 20.05 3.10
C ASP A 399 8.98 19.57 4.15
N SER A 400 9.53 20.46 4.99
CA SER A 400 10.56 20.07 5.98
C SER A 400 10.07 19.00 6.95
N LEU A 401 8.76 18.94 7.19
CA LEU A 401 8.14 17.93 8.04
C LEU A 401 7.39 16.85 7.23
N SER A 402 7.13 17.03 5.93
CA SER A 402 6.36 16.06 5.13
C SER A 402 7.18 14.80 4.84
N ALA A 403 8.50 14.95 4.71
CA ALA A 403 9.45 13.84 4.65
C ALA A 403 9.82 13.28 6.04
N MET A 404 9.29 13.86 7.13
CA MET A 404 9.54 13.30 8.46
C MET A 404 8.88 11.92 8.52
N PRO A 405 9.65 10.86 8.72
CA PRO A 405 9.04 9.57 8.94
C PRO A 405 8.39 9.50 10.28
N CYS A 406 7.10 9.27 10.31
CA CYS A 406 6.43 9.25 11.58
C CYS A 406 5.12 8.49 11.45
N TYR A 407 5.15 7.22 11.85
CA TYR A 407 3.95 6.42 12.04
C TYR A 407 3.96 5.80 13.42
N PHE A 408 3.34 6.49 14.37
CA PHE A 408 3.06 5.93 15.69
C PHE A 408 1.54 5.68 15.75
N PRO A 409 1.08 4.43 15.67
CA PRO A 409 -0.35 4.09 15.58
C PRO A 409 -1.03 4.21 16.96
N LEU A 410 -1.04 5.42 17.51
CA LEU A 410 -1.59 5.72 18.83
C LEU A 410 -3.06 5.28 18.94
N VAL A 411 -3.84 5.48 17.88
CA VAL A 411 -5.27 5.14 17.85
C VAL A 411 -5.49 3.62 17.77
N ASP A 412 -4.70 2.88 16.99
CA ASP A 412 -4.73 1.42 17.02
C ASP A 412 -4.36 0.89 18.41
N LEU A 413 -3.34 1.48 19.05
CA LEU A 413 -2.94 1.13 20.41
C LEU A 413 -4.03 1.44 21.45
N PHE A 414 -4.81 2.51 21.26
CA PHE A 414 -5.98 2.78 22.09
C PHE A 414 -7.02 1.67 21.91
N ALA A 415 -7.32 1.28 20.68
CA ALA A 415 -8.26 0.22 20.39
C ALA A 415 -7.82 -1.12 21.00
N ALA A 416 -6.54 -1.47 20.84
CA ALA A 416 -5.96 -2.66 21.43
C ALA A 416 -5.98 -2.62 22.98
N ARG A 417 -5.72 -1.45 23.58
CA ARG A 417 -5.78 -1.28 25.04
C ARG A 417 -7.18 -1.47 25.57
N VAL A 418 -8.20 -0.95 24.89
CA VAL A 418 -9.62 -1.15 25.26
C VAL A 418 -10.02 -2.61 25.11
N GLU A 419 -9.54 -3.28 24.07
CA GLU A 419 -9.89 -4.68 23.79
C GLU A 419 -9.22 -5.66 24.75
N HIS A 420 -7.94 -5.44 25.07
CA HIS A 420 -7.09 -6.44 25.71
C HIS A 420 -6.57 -6.03 27.09
N GLY A 421 -6.99 -4.86 27.58
CA GLY A 421 -6.53 -4.28 28.84
C GLY A 421 -5.04 -3.94 28.83
N ALA A 422 -4.49 -3.55 29.98
CA ALA A 422 -3.07 -3.27 30.12
C ALA A 422 -2.20 -4.50 29.80
N PRO A 423 -1.03 -4.33 29.16
CA PRO A 423 -0.10 -5.42 28.96
C PRO A 423 0.44 -5.92 30.31
N PRO A 424 0.74 -7.21 30.44
CA PRO A 424 1.49 -7.70 31.59
C PRO A 424 2.91 -7.09 31.57
N PRO A 425 3.68 -7.23 32.67
CA PRO A 425 5.07 -6.79 32.72
C PRO A 425 5.89 -7.34 31.54
N LEU A 426 6.90 -6.58 31.13
CA LEU A 426 7.78 -6.98 30.03
C LEU A 426 8.36 -8.38 30.29
N PRO A 427 8.33 -9.29 29.30
CA PRO A 427 8.88 -10.65 29.46
C PRO A 427 10.35 -10.63 29.87
N VAL A 428 11.12 -9.69 29.30
CA VAL A 428 12.54 -9.44 29.61
C VAL A 428 12.73 -7.97 30.07
N PRO A 429 12.86 -7.71 31.38
CA PRO A 429 13.17 -6.36 31.87
C PRO A 429 14.54 -5.89 31.35
N PRO A 430 14.85 -4.59 31.44
CA PRO A 430 16.19 -4.08 31.13
C PRO A 430 17.29 -4.90 31.81
N PHE A 431 18.39 -5.11 31.11
CA PHE A 431 19.50 -5.88 31.65
C PHE A 431 20.15 -5.13 32.81
N ASP A 432 20.38 -5.84 33.90
CA ASP A 432 21.19 -5.31 35.00
C ASP A 432 22.68 -5.26 34.62
N PHE A 433 23.46 -4.55 35.43
CA PHE A 433 24.89 -4.38 35.19
C PHE A 433 25.64 -5.72 35.09
N ASP A 434 25.22 -6.72 35.87
CA ASP A 434 25.85 -8.04 35.89
C ASP A 434 25.55 -8.82 34.59
N ALA A 435 24.32 -8.74 34.08
CA ALA A 435 23.93 -9.32 32.80
C ALA A 435 24.70 -8.70 31.63
N LEU A 436 24.84 -7.37 31.61
CA LEU A 436 25.63 -6.68 30.60
C LEU A 436 27.13 -6.98 30.71
N THR A 437 27.63 -7.22 31.92
CA THR A 437 29.03 -7.65 32.14
C THR A 437 29.25 -9.08 31.63
N ARG A 438 28.32 -10.01 31.88
CA ARG A 438 28.37 -11.38 31.33
C ARG A 438 28.31 -11.39 29.81
N ALA A 439 27.55 -10.47 29.20
CA ALA A 439 27.47 -10.35 27.74
C ALA A 439 28.87 -10.19 27.10
N ALA A 440 29.76 -9.41 27.73
CA ALA A 440 31.14 -9.20 27.27
C ALA A 440 32.03 -10.46 27.35
N GLU A 441 31.69 -11.43 28.20
CA GLU A 441 32.41 -12.71 28.30
C GLU A 441 31.92 -13.74 27.26
N ILE A 442 30.66 -13.57 26.82
CA ILE A 442 29.96 -14.43 25.86
C ILE A 442 30.34 -14.05 24.43
N VAL A 443 30.29 -12.75 24.09
CA VAL A 443 30.56 -12.26 22.73
C VAL A 443 32.07 -12.17 22.49
N ARG A 444 32.53 -12.78 21.41
CA ARG A 444 33.96 -12.88 21.06
C ARG A 444 34.23 -12.53 19.60
N ALA A 445 35.48 -12.18 19.32
CA ALA A 445 35.96 -12.07 17.94
C ALA A 445 35.77 -13.43 17.22
N PRO A 446 35.45 -13.41 15.91
CA PRO A 446 35.09 -14.62 15.18
C PRO A 446 36.33 -15.46 14.87
N ALA A 447 36.17 -16.78 14.81
CA ALA A 447 37.20 -17.64 14.28
C ALA A 447 37.44 -17.32 12.78
N PRO A 448 38.69 -17.45 12.26
CA PRO A 448 38.99 -17.16 10.86
C PRO A 448 38.10 -17.91 9.85
N ALA A 449 37.72 -19.16 10.17
CA ALA A 449 36.84 -19.96 9.33
C ALA A 449 35.40 -19.40 9.29
N THR A 450 34.88 -18.95 10.44
CA THR A 450 33.57 -18.29 10.55
C THR A 450 33.55 -17.00 9.73
N LEU A 451 34.58 -16.16 9.89
CA LEU A 451 34.71 -14.90 9.16
C LEU A 451 34.79 -15.12 7.64
N ALA A 452 35.56 -16.12 7.18
CA ALA A 452 35.65 -16.45 5.75
C ALA A 452 34.29 -16.86 5.18
N ARG A 453 33.56 -17.74 5.89
CA ARG A 453 32.22 -18.19 5.48
C ARG A 453 31.22 -17.03 5.43
N VAL A 454 31.26 -16.11 6.38
CA VAL A 454 30.36 -14.93 6.38
C VAL A 454 30.69 -13.98 5.23
N ARG A 455 31.97 -13.72 4.96
CA ARG A 455 32.40 -12.87 3.83
C ARG A 455 31.95 -13.43 2.49
N GLU A 456 32.02 -14.74 2.31
CA GLU A 456 31.51 -15.41 1.11
C GLU A 456 29.99 -15.25 0.97
N ALA A 457 29.25 -15.29 2.08
CA ALA A 457 27.79 -15.22 2.07
C ALA A 457 27.22 -13.80 1.92
N VAL A 458 27.90 -12.77 2.45
CA VAL A 458 27.36 -11.39 2.54
C VAL A 458 28.04 -10.41 1.60
N GLY A 459 29.28 -10.69 1.19
CA GLY A 459 30.15 -9.70 0.54
C GLY A 459 30.94 -8.89 1.58
N ALA A 460 32.18 -8.54 1.24
CA ALA A 460 33.07 -7.80 2.14
C ALA A 460 32.72 -6.32 2.20
N GLU A 461 32.23 -5.78 1.09
CA GLU A 461 31.74 -4.42 0.87
C GLU A 461 30.47 -4.09 1.65
N ARG A 462 29.84 -5.10 2.25
CA ARG A 462 28.65 -4.91 3.10
C ARG A 462 28.92 -5.17 4.58
N LEU A 463 30.03 -5.80 4.93
CA LEU A 463 30.21 -6.37 6.25
C LEU A 463 30.69 -5.33 7.27
N LEU A 464 29.87 -5.06 8.28
CA LEU A 464 30.23 -4.17 9.39
C LEU A 464 31.01 -4.90 10.48
N GLY A 465 30.58 -6.12 10.81
CA GLY A 465 31.17 -6.90 11.91
C GLY A 465 30.64 -8.31 11.99
N VAL A 466 31.44 -9.21 12.54
CA VAL A 466 31.07 -10.60 12.83
C VAL A 466 31.53 -10.94 14.23
N PHE A 467 30.67 -11.57 15.03
CA PHE A 467 30.96 -11.91 16.41
C PHE A 467 30.45 -13.31 16.74
N GLU A 468 31.18 -14.05 17.57
CA GLU A 468 30.74 -15.37 18.04
C GLU A 468 30.10 -15.26 19.42
N ALA A 469 28.99 -15.95 19.63
CA ALA A 469 28.28 -16.03 20.90
C ALA A 469 27.79 -17.47 21.11
N GLY A 470 28.56 -18.23 21.90
CA GLY A 470 28.36 -19.66 22.03
C GLY A 470 28.55 -20.36 20.67
N PRO A 471 27.58 -21.17 20.19
CA PRO A 471 27.71 -21.86 18.92
C PRO A 471 27.22 -21.03 17.71
N TYR A 472 26.76 -19.79 17.94
CA TYR A 472 26.22 -18.90 16.89
C TYR A 472 27.26 -17.85 16.47
N ALA A 473 27.17 -17.39 15.22
CA ALA A 473 27.83 -16.15 14.80
C ALA A 473 26.80 -15.07 14.48
N ILE A 474 26.95 -13.91 15.07
CA ILE A 474 26.17 -12.70 14.82
C ILE A 474 26.85 -11.95 13.67
N VAL A 475 26.07 -11.57 12.66
CA VAL A 475 26.54 -10.87 11.47
C VAL A 475 25.86 -9.51 11.39
N LEU A 476 26.64 -8.44 11.31
CA LEU A 476 26.17 -7.08 11.09
C LEU A 476 26.63 -6.64 9.69
N ALA A 477 25.71 -6.16 8.85
CA ALA A 477 26.02 -5.68 7.51
C ALA A 477 25.19 -4.45 7.13
N ASP A 478 25.67 -3.66 6.18
CA ASP A 478 25.03 -2.47 5.59
C ASP A 478 25.55 -2.29 4.15
N ASP A 479 25.16 -1.25 3.40
CA ASP A 479 25.87 -0.90 2.17
C ASP A 479 26.92 0.18 2.47
N LEU A 480 28.19 -0.21 2.52
CA LEU A 480 29.30 0.71 2.82
C LEU A 480 29.67 1.61 1.65
N ARG A 481 29.05 1.43 0.47
CA ARG A 481 29.34 2.24 -0.72
C ARG A 481 28.54 3.54 -0.79
N ARG A 482 27.56 3.72 0.09
CA ARG A 482 26.73 4.94 0.15
C ARG A 482 27.29 5.90 1.16
N ALA A 483 27.15 7.20 0.89
CA ALA A 483 27.62 8.28 1.77
C ALA A 483 26.95 8.30 3.16
N PHE A 484 25.85 7.57 3.34
CA PHE A 484 25.04 7.54 4.55
C PHE A 484 24.82 6.11 5.06
N PRO A 485 24.75 5.93 6.39
CA PRO A 485 24.47 4.63 6.99
C PRO A 485 23.03 4.17 6.74
N PHE A 486 22.78 2.87 6.96
CA PHE A 486 21.47 2.22 6.89
C PHE A 486 20.87 2.11 5.48
N ALA A 487 21.70 2.17 4.44
CA ALA A 487 21.30 2.01 3.04
C ALA A 487 20.98 0.55 2.65
N GLY A 488 21.42 -0.42 3.44
CA GLY A 488 21.19 -1.84 3.21
C GLY A 488 21.37 -2.68 4.48
N ALA A 489 20.99 -2.10 5.62
CA ALA A 489 21.24 -2.61 6.96
C ALA A 489 20.69 -4.04 7.16
N PHE A 490 21.45 -4.82 7.92
CA PHE A 490 21.21 -6.23 8.11
C PHE A 490 21.79 -6.73 9.44
N VAL A 491 20.98 -7.48 10.18
CA VAL A 491 21.44 -8.30 11.32
C VAL A 491 21.07 -9.75 11.04
N GLY A 492 22.05 -10.63 11.08
CA GLY A 492 21.90 -12.05 10.77
C GLY A 492 22.52 -12.95 11.82
N LEU A 493 22.09 -14.22 11.81
CA LEU A 493 22.70 -15.27 12.60
C LEU A 493 23.18 -16.41 11.70
N LEU A 494 24.39 -16.87 11.94
CA LEU A 494 24.88 -18.15 11.45
C LEU A 494 24.75 -19.17 12.57
N ALA A 495 23.84 -20.14 12.41
CA ALA A 495 23.60 -21.19 13.39
C ALA A 495 24.30 -22.50 13.04
N PRO A 496 24.62 -23.35 14.04
CA PRO A 496 25.18 -24.67 13.80
C PRO A 496 24.24 -25.55 12.97
N GLY A 497 24.77 -26.21 11.95
CA GLY A 497 24.00 -27.15 11.13
C GLY A 497 22.92 -26.50 10.27
N VAL A 498 22.91 -25.17 10.16
CA VAL A 498 22.04 -24.43 9.26
C VAL A 498 22.85 -23.89 8.08
N ASP A 499 22.34 -24.15 6.87
CA ASP A 499 22.92 -23.65 5.63
C ASP A 499 22.48 -22.21 5.37
N GLY A 500 23.47 -21.34 5.16
CA GLY A 500 23.28 -19.91 4.99
C GLY A 500 23.08 -19.13 6.29
N ILE A 501 23.00 -17.81 6.16
CA ILE A 501 22.73 -16.91 7.28
C ILE A 501 21.21 -16.86 7.47
N CYS A 502 20.75 -17.14 8.69
CA CYS A 502 19.38 -16.89 9.11
C CYS A 502 19.19 -15.39 9.22
N GLN A 503 18.25 -14.87 8.45
CA GLN A 503 17.93 -13.46 8.52
C GLN A 503 17.13 -13.23 9.79
N VAL A 504 17.64 -12.37 10.68
CA VAL A 504 16.83 -11.91 11.80
C VAL A 504 15.77 -10.95 11.24
N LEU A 505 16.18 -9.99 10.38
CA LEU A 505 15.35 -8.98 9.69
C LEU A 505 16.02 -8.47 8.37
N ARG A 506 15.24 -8.07 7.34
CA ARG A 506 15.67 -7.20 6.20
C ARG A 506 15.07 -5.79 6.39
N VAL A 507 15.84 -4.73 6.20
CA VAL A 507 15.69 -3.49 7.00
C VAL A 507 15.43 -2.20 6.20
N ASP A 508 15.06 -2.25 4.91
CA ASP A 508 14.73 -1.02 4.16
C ASP A 508 13.53 -0.24 4.76
N ALA A 509 12.69 -0.88 5.57
CA ALA A 509 11.60 -0.21 6.28
C ALA A 509 12.09 0.76 7.39
N TRP A 510 13.40 0.83 7.65
CA TRP A 510 14.00 1.55 8.78
C TRP A 510 15.14 2.46 8.35
N ASN A 511 15.03 3.03 7.15
CA ASN A 511 15.71 4.27 6.86
C ASN A 511 15.62 5.18 8.11
N PRO A 512 16.70 5.81 8.57
CA PRO A 512 16.66 6.92 9.50
C PRO A 512 15.49 7.86 9.17
N SER A 513 15.25 8.16 7.89
CA SER A 513 14.12 8.91 7.33
C SER A 513 12.82 8.09 7.14
N SER A 514 12.68 6.93 7.80
CA SER A 514 11.50 6.06 8.07
C SER A 514 11.31 5.66 9.55
N ARG A 515 11.95 6.36 10.52
CA ARG A 515 11.79 6.26 12.00
C ARG A 515 10.33 6.28 12.48
N ALA A 516 9.66 5.13 12.50
CA ALA A 516 8.71 4.76 13.53
C ALA A 516 8.37 3.29 13.36
N ILE A 517 9.07 2.39 14.06
CA ILE A 517 8.67 0.99 14.12
C ILE A 517 8.92 0.40 15.52
N VAL A 518 7.89 -0.23 16.06
CA VAL A 518 7.95 -1.23 17.11
C VAL A 518 7.19 -2.41 16.53
N ASP A 519 7.91 -3.39 15.96
CA ASP A 519 7.43 -4.68 15.44
C ASP A 519 7.36 -5.75 16.56
N GLY A 520 6.56 -6.82 16.41
CA GLY A 520 6.39 -7.97 17.32
C GLY A 520 7.67 -8.56 17.90
N ASP A 521 8.76 -8.49 17.14
CA ASP A 521 10.11 -8.89 17.56
C ASP A 521 11.04 -7.69 17.82
N ALA A 522 10.59 -6.44 17.66
CA ALA A 522 11.37 -5.23 17.93
C ALA A 522 11.70 -5.04 19.41
N PHE A 523 10.83 -5.47 20.33
CA PHE A 523 11.23 -5.54 21.74
C PHE A 523 12.43 -6.49 21.95
N ALA A 524 12.36 -7.69 21.38
CA ALA A 524 13.43 -8.69 21.51
C ALA A 524 14.70 -8.24 20.78
N PHE A 525 14.55 -7.62 19.62
CA PHE A 525 15.63 -7.04 18.85
C PHE A 525 16.27 -5.84 19.56
N ARG A 526 15.48 -4.97 20.19
CA ARG A 526 16.00 -3.87 21.00
C ARG A 526 16.85 -4.40 22.15
N ARG A 527 16.36 -5.43 22.84
CA ARG A 527 17.15 -6.10 23.88
C ARG A 527 18.40 -6.75 23.32
N LEU A 528 18.34 -7.40 22.15
CA LEU A 528 19.53 -7.89 21.46
C LEU A 528 20.53 -6.76 21.24
N CYS A 529 20.10 -5.63 20.68
CA CYS A 529 20.97 -4.53 20.32
C CYS A 529 21.58 -3.87 21.57
N GLU A 530 20.81 -3.69 22.63
CA GLU A 530 21.29 -3.24 23.93
C GLU A 530 22.36 -4.20 24.49
N TRP A 531 22.05 -5.49 24.52
CA TRP A 531 22.94 -6.55 24.99
C TRP A 531 24.24 -6.62 24.17
N LEU A 532 24.12 -6.62 22.83
CA LEU A 532 25.26 -6.73 21.92
C LEU A 532 26.11 -5.46 21.96
N ARG A 533 25.51 -4.28 21.95
CA ARG A 533 26.22 -2.99 22.07
C ARG A 533 27.09 -2.97 23.31
N GLU A 534 26.51 -3.32 24.46
CA GLU A 534 27.25 -3.35 25.73
C GLU A 534 28.32 -4.44 25.74
N ALA A 535 28.05 -5.60 25.13
CA ALA A 535 29.05 -6.66 24.97
C ALA A 535 30.26 -6.20 24.14
N LEU A 536 30.02 -5.50 23.02
CA LEU A 536 31.08 -4.99 22.15
C LEU A 536 31.92 -3.91 22.85
N VAL A 537 31.27 -2.95 23.50
CA VAL A 537 31.96 -1.86 24.20
C VAL A 537 32.78 -2.39 25.36
N ARG A 538 32.20 -3.24 26.22
CA ARG A 538 32.88 -3.80 27.41
C ARG A 538 33.93 -4.84 27.04
N GLY A 539 33.69 -5.60 25.97
CA GLY A 539 34.61 -6.60 25.44
C GLY A 539 35.76 -6.02 24.61
N GLY A 540 35.77 -4.71 24.35
CA GLY A 540 36.81 -4.07 23.51
C GLY A 540 36.74 -4.50 22.04
N LEU A 541 35.53 -4.83 21.55
CA LEU A 541 35.26 -5.24 20.18
C LEU A 541 34.54 -4.15 19.37
N ASP A 542 34.24 -3.01 19.99
CA ASP A 542 33.65 -1.84 19.30
C ASP A 542 34.66 -1.26 18.31
N ALA A 543 34.21 -0.98 17.09
CA ALA A 543 35.06 -0.54 16.00
C ALA A 543 34.38 0.58 15.20
N GLN A 544 35.18 1.45 14.61
CA GLN A 544 34.70 2.49 13.71
C GLN A 544 34.36 1.88 12.35
N ILE A 545 33.20 2.23 11.83
CA ILE A 545 32.72 1.95 10.49
C ILE A 545 32.98 3.18 9.63
N THR A 546 33.40 2.98 8.39
CA THR A 546 33.56 4.05 7.40
C THR A 546 32.71 3.75 6.18
N TYR A 547 31.90 4.73 5.80
CA TYR A 547 31.05 4.72 4.62
C TYR A 547 31.76 5.49 3.51
N LEU A 548 31.76 4.94 2.30
CA LEU A 548 32.33 5.58 1.12
C LEU A 548 31.28 6.56 0.56
N GLY A 549 31.69 7.77 0.20
CA GLY A 549 30.86 8.66 -0.60
C GLY A 549 30.56 8.02 -1.96
N GLU A 550 29.39 8.28 -2.53
CA GLU A 550 29.16 7.98 -3.94
C GLU A 550 30.11 8.87 -4.76
N ASP A 551 30.85 8.27 -5.71
CA ASP A 551 31.31 9.03 -6.87
C ASP A 551 30.02 9.29 -7.66
N ASP A 552 29.64 10.55 -7.85
CA ASP A 552 28.47 10.97 -8.63
C ASP A 552 28.63 10.53 -10.10
N GLU A 553 28.45 9.24 -10.37
CA GLU A 553 28.27 8.68 -11.70
C GLU A 553 26.76 8.45 -11.88
N ASP A 554 26.11 9.50 -12.39
CA ASP A 554 24.82 9.54 -13.09
C ASP A 554 23.62 10.11 -12.32
N GLU A 555 23.36 11.41 -12.51
CA GLU A 555 22.05 11.94 -12.93
C GLU A 555 22.16 13.46 -13.24
N ASP A 556 22.87 13.82 -14.31
CA ASP A 556 22.54 14.99 -15.17
C ASP A 556 23.48 15.03 -16.40
N GLU A 557 22.93 14.84 -17.60
CA GLU A 557 23.65 14.92 -18.88
C GLU A 557 24.11 16.34 -19.26
N ASP A 558 23.97 17.37 -18.40
CA ASP A 558 24.33 18.75 -18.73
C ASP A 558 24.79 19.58 -17.51
N ALA A 559 25.93 19.25 -16.88
CA ALA A 559 26.67 20.21 -16.06
C ALA A 559 28.17 19.86 -15.94
N ASP A 560 29.03 20.76 -16.44
CA ASP A 560 30.51 20.70 -16.39
C ASP A 560 31.11 20.92 -14.97
N ASP A 561 30.32 20.81 -13.91
CA ASP A 561 30.78 21.00 -12.53
C ASP A 561 30.93 19.63 -11.86
N ALA A 562 32.16 19.10 -11.87
CA ALA A 562 32.52 17.92 -11.09
C ALA A 562 32.14 18.16 -9.62
N ALA A 563 31.13 17.42 -9.14
CA ALA A 563 30.75 17.44 -7.75
C ALA A 563 31.95 17.06 -6.86
N GLU A 564 32.17 17.81 -5.78
CA GLU A 564 33.21 17.47 -4.82
C GLU A 564 32.85 16.13 -4.15
N PRO A 565 33.79 15.18 -4.03
CA PRO A 565 33.51 13.87 -3.43
C PRO A 565 33.01 14.06 -2.00
N ALA A 566 31.86 13.46 -1.68
CA ALA A 566 31.27 13.53 -0.36
C ALA A 566 32.28 13.06 0.71
N GLU A 567 32.42 13.83 1.80
CA GLU A 567 33.30 13.43 2.91
C GLU A 567 32.83 12.09 3.50
N PRO A 568 33.73 11.12 3.73
CA PRO A 568 33.35 9.81 4.23
C PRO A 568 32.73 9.92 5.62
N ALA A 569 31.48 9.46 5.75
CA ALA A 569 30.81 9.37 7.03
C ALA A 569 31.42 8.23 7.88
N SER A 570 31.51 8.44 9.19
CA SER A 570 31.99 7.40 10.10
C SER A 570 31.21 7.36 11.40
N LEU A 571 31.05 6.16 11.95
CA LEU A 571 30.33 5.93 13.21
C LEU A 571 30.82 4.63 13.88
N MET A 572 30.70 4.53 15.20
CA MET A 572 31.06 3.32 15.94
C MET A 572 30.01 2.22 15.71
N LEU A 573 30.42 0.95 15.70
CA LEU A 573 29.47 -0.19 15.69
C LEU A 573 28.44 -0.09 16.81
N SER A 574 28.84 0.37 17.98
CA SER A 574 27.95 0.62 19.11
C SER A 574 26.92 1.74 18.83
N GLU A 575 27.27 2.73 18.00
CA GLU A 575 26.36 3.78 17.52
C GLU A 575 25.46 3.25 16.39
N TRP A 576 25.98 2.40 15.49
CA TRP A 576 25.18 1.71 14.47
C TRP A 576 24.08 0.85 15.10
N LEU A 577 24.41 0.12 16.17
CA LEU A 577 23.47 -0.73 16.92
C LEU A 577 22.39 0.06 17.68
N ARG A 578 22.51 1.39 17.78
CA ARG A 578 21.41 2.24 18.23
C ARG A 578 20.38 2.49 17.12
N PHE A 579 20.68 2.10 15.88
CA PHE A 579 19.88 2.36 14.69
C PHE A 579 19.52 3.85 14.55
N GLY A 580 20.45 4.71 14.96
CA GLY A 580 20.25 6.16 14.98
C GLY A 580 19.06 6.60 15.85
N LEU A 581 18.75 5.88 16.94
CA LEU A 581 17.85 6.31 18.01
C LEU A 581 18.65 6.92 19.18
N PRO A 582 18.07 7.87 19.94
CA PRO A 582 18.67 8.34 21.18
C PRO A 582 18.50 7.26 22.24
N ASP A 583 19.34 7.28 23.28
CA ASP A 583 19.24 6.35 24.40
C ASP A 583 18.06 6.71 25.31
N VAL A 584 16.85 6.39 24.84
CA VAL A 584 15.58 6.74 25.51
C VAL A 584 14.99 5.58 26.30
N GLY A 585 15.61 4.39 26.26
CA GLY A 585 15.13 3.19 26.96
C GLY A 585 13.67 2.82 26.66
N ASP A 586 13.07 1.94 27.46
CA ASP A 586 11.68 1.46 27.29
C ASP A 586 10.60 2.56 27.42
N ARG A 587 10.99 3.83 27.58
CA ARG A 587 10.11 4.97 27.85
C ARG A 587 8.96 5.12 26.86
N PHE A 588 9.15 4.76 25.58
CA PHE A 588 8.14 4.86 24.53
C PHE A 588 7.48 3.52 24.19
N LEU A 589 7.78 2.46 24.95
CA LEU A 589 7.15 1.16 24.78
C LEU A 589 5.78 1.17 25.46
N VAL A 590 4.74 1.45 24.67
CA VAL A 590 3.37 1.62 25.17
C VAL A 590 2.64 0.28 25.38
N ASP A 591 2.77 -0.66 24.44
CA ASP A 591 2.29 -2.03 24.57
C ASP A 591 3.20 -2.99 23.79
N TRP A 592 3.82 -3.94 24.48
CA TRP A 592 4.76 -4.88 23.86
C TRP A 592 4.07 -6.02 23.09
N ARG A 593 2.75 -6.20 23.27
CA ARG A 593 1.98 -7.24 22.55
C ARG A 593 1.59 -6.79 21.15
N TYR A 594 1.25 -5.52 20.99
CA TYR A 594 0.67 -4.94 19.75
C TYR A 594 1.70 -4.23 18.89
N GLN A 595 2.85 -4.89 18.75
CA GLN A 595 3.93 -4.37 17.94
C GLN A 595 3.74 -4.75 16.45
N TRP A 596 2.78 -5.62 16.08
CA TRP A 596 2.43 -5.90 14.67
C TRP A 596 1.83 -4.71 13.90
N HIS A 597 1.55 -3.59 14.55
CA HIS A 597 0.89 -2.45 13.92
C HIS A 597 1.85 -1.46 13.30
N ILE A 598 3.18 -1.63 13.46
CA ILE A 598 4.14 -0.61 13.02
C ILE A 598 4.90 -1.01 11.72
N ALA A 599 4.67 -2.22 11.25
CA ALA A 599 4.51 -2.51 9.84
C ALA A 599 3.22 -3.32 9.72
N PHE A 600 2.22 -2.84 8.98
CA PHE A 600 0.90 -3.49 8.86
C PHE A 600 1.07 -4.95 8.36
N ALA A 601 1.32 -5.92 9.23
CA ALA A 601 1.60 -7.30 8.85
C ALA A 601 0.35 -8.17 9.05
N GLY A 602 -0.74 -7.76 8.39
CA GLY A 602 -1.81 -8.71 8.10
C GLY A 602 -1.28 -9.82 7.19
N PRO A 603 -1.93 -11.01 7.15
CA PRO A 603 -1.53 -12.09 6.27
C PRO A 603 -1.39 -11.67 4.79
N SER A 604 -2.09 -10.61 4.37
CA SER A 604 -2.03 -10.06 3.00
C SER A 604 -0.87 -9.10 2.74
N ILE A 605 -0.19 -8.56 3.76
CA ILE A 605 0.88 -7.55 3.57
C ILE A 605 2.29 -8.09 3.85
N VAL A 606 2.46 -9.25 4.51
CA VAL A 606 3.71 -10.02 4.32
C VAL A 606 3.90 -10.36 2.83
N GLU A 607 2.79 -10.49 2.09
CA GLU A 607 2.78 -10.61 0.63
C GLU A 607 3.08 -9.28 -0.09
N CYS A 608 2.55 -8.15 0.40
CA CYS A 608 2.82 -6.82 -0.17
C CYS A 608 4.24 -6.28 0.13
N PHE A 609 4.77 -6.45 1.34
CA PHE A 609 6.16 -6.11 1.68
C PHE A 609 7.15 -7.04 1.00
N GLY A 610 6.80 -8.33 0.89
CA GLY A 610 7.55 -9.26 0.04
C GLY A 610 7.58 -8.78 -1.42
N GLY A 611 6.45 -8.29 -1.95
CA GLY A 611 6.40 -7.68 -3.29
C GLY A 611 7.25 -6.42 -3.44
N ILE A 612 7.24 -5.51 -2.46
CA ILE A 612 8.02 -4.25 -2.47
C ILE A 612 9.53 -4.52 -2.40
N TYR A 613 9.96 -5.53 -1.63
CA TYR A 613 11.37 -5.91 -1.48
C TYR A 613 11.80 -7.07 -2.39
N GLY A 614 10.96 -7.44 -3.36
CA GLY A 614 11.22 -8.56 -4.27
C GLY A 614 11.38 -9.93 -3.58
N MET A 615 10.92 -10.09 -2.33
CA MET A 615 10.92 -11.38 -1.66
C MET A 615 9.97 -12.35 -2.33
N ASN A 616 10.54 -13.42 -2.88
CA ASN A 616 9.76 -14.49 -3.48
C ASN A 616 9.06 -15.34 -2.39
N GLY A 617 8.18 -16.25 -2.82
CA GLY A 617 7.45 -17.15 -1.90
C GLY A 617 8.37 -18.07 -1.08
N GLU A 618 9.52 -18.45 -1.63
CA GLU A 618 10.50 -19.31 -0.94
C GLU A 618 11.21 -18.58 0.20
N GLU A 619 11.58 -17.30 0.01
CA GLU A 619 12.17 -16.47 1.06
C GLU A 619 11.19 -16.25 2.22
N ARG A 620 9.91 -16.03 1.92
CA ARG A 620 8.85 -15.91 2.94
C ARG A 620 8.69 -17.20 3.75
N ALA A 621 8.65 -18.36 3.07
CA ALA A 621 8.58 -19.66 3.73
C ALA A 621 9.81 -19.91 4.61
N ARG A 622 11.02 -19.61 4.10
CA ARG A 622 12.28 -19.73 4.86
C ARG A 622 12.26 -18.91 6.15
N ILE A 623 11.81 -17.67 6.10
CA ILE A 623 11.74 -16.80 7.29
C ILE A 623 10.76 -17.39 8.32
N GLY A 624 9.56 -17.76 7.87
CA GLY A 624 8.50 -18.29 8.73
C GLY A 624 8.84 -19.63 9.39
N GLU A 625 9.47 -20.54 8.65
CA GLU A 625 9.68 -21.93 9.08
C GLU A 625 11.05 -22.17 9.74
N ARG A 626 12.08 -21.43 9.32
CA ARG A 626 13.48 -21.65 9.74
C ARG A 626 14.05 -20.49 10.54
N ASP A 627 14.13 -19.30 9.95
CA ASP A 627 14.95 -18.22 10.51
C ASP A 627 14.40 -17.71 11.84
N ARG A 628 13.06 -17.56 11.95
CA ARG A 628 12.39 -17.18 13.21
C ARG A 628 12.65 -18.17 14.35
N ARG A 629 12.69 -19.48 14.04
CA ARG A 629 12.95 -20.52 15.05
C ARG A 629 14.39 -20.45 15.55
N VAL A 630 15.34 -20.30 14.64
CA VAL A 630 16.77 -20.15 14.96
C VAL A 630 17.00 -18.90 15.80
N TRP A 631 16.38 -17.79 15.40
CA TRP A 631 16.43 -16.52 16.12
C TRP A 631 15.93 -16.64 17.56
N ARG A 632 14.76 -17.24 17.77
CA ARG A 632 14.19 -17.47 19.10
C ARG A 632 15.04 -18.40 19.96
N ALA A 633 15.61 -19.45 19.38
CA ALA A 633 16.52 -20.34 20.08
C ALA A 633 17.77 -19.58 20.55
N PHE A 634 18.37 -18.76 19.70
CA PHE A 634 19.51 -17.92 20.08
C PHE A 634 19.18 -16.96 21.24
N LEU A 635 18.07 -16.23 21.16
CA LEU A 635 17.63 -15.32 22.22
C LEU A 635 17.46 -16.04 23.56
N HIS A 636 16.80 -17.20 23.54
CA HIS A 636 16.56 -18.01 24.73
C HIS A 636 17.85 -18.63 25.30
N ASP A 637 18.66 -19.25 24.44
CA ASP A 637 19.80 -20.08 24.85
C ASP A 637 21.05 -19.25 25.20
N VAL A 638 21.21 -18.08 24.57
CA VAL A 638 22.43 -17.27 24.67
C VAL A 638 22.22 -16.00 25.48
N ILE A 639 21.07 -15.34 25.34
CA ILE A 639 20.84 -14.02 25.96
C ILE A 639 20.08 -14.16 27.27
N ASP A 640 18.83 -14.63 27.22
CA ASP A 640 18.00 -14.77 28.41
C ASP A 640 16.89 -15.83 28.20
N PRO A 641 16.76 -16.84 29.09
CA PRO A 641 15.76 -17.89 28.94
C PRO A 641 14.31 -17.38 28.98
N ARG A 642 14.07 -16.16 29.46
CA ARG A 642 12.72 -15.55 29.42
C ARG A 642 12.27 -15.18 28.00
N PHE A 643 13.16 -15.17 27.00
CA PHE A 643 12.76 -15.01 25.59
C PHE A 643 12.04 -16.22 25.00
N GLY A 644 12.05 -17.38 25.68
CA GLY A 644 11.31 -18.58 25.23
C GLY A 644 9.98 -18.83 25.96
N ALA A 645 9.58 -17.93 26.86
CA ALA A 645 8.36 -18.04 27.66
C ALA A 645 7.11 -17.55 26.93
#